data_AF-A0A8J3JQ98-F1
#
_entry.id   AF-A0A8J3JQ98-F1
#
_cell.length_a   1.000
_cell.length_b   1.000
_cell.length_c   1.000
_cell.angle_alpha   90.00
_cell.angle_beta   90.00
_cell.angle_gamma   90.00
#
_symmetry.space_group_name_H-M   'P 1'
#
loop_
_entity.id
_entity.type
_entity.pdbx_description
1 polymer ?
#
loop_
_entity_poly.entity_id
_entity_poly.type
_entity_poly.pdbx_seq_one_letter_code
_entity_poly.pdbx_strand_id
1 'polypeptide(L)'
;MQQIRNAWTIDGPGPGHETPPAPGQADPAPGRTRFQLLGPLTITDGSESVVLAPSKPTILLAVLLLNPNAVVSAGALQRAIWGEDQPVTAKAALQTCAMRLRQLFGRHGIVANAIETVPGGYRILAGPQSLDLLRFRELVRRAAAEADAEAELSLLEGALSLWRGPLLTNVPSDALHRDVVPRVTEERLKVLERASDIKISLGRSRSALVDLWEAARAHPGHERFGEQLIEALYRTGRQADALSEIRRIKEYLLDELGVDPGRGLQRLEMVILRGEELPPVAVAERPEPGPAASAMPVATPGMPTVSSFTGRAVVSDAIVARLADPGAATVLLTGPPGIGKTALAVHVAGLVQAGFPGGELFVAMTGPDGLARPAAEITRQLDAAFGPAGNRPVTGHPRGLLVLDDVLGVEQVRPLLPSYGAAAGNAVVITSQRSLAGLVATHGGWVHRLDVLDPDESDQLLATVLGAERSGAEPHELSRLAIACGHLPLALRIVGARLQTRPRLRIADAVTWLRDDRIARLALPDEPLLSVRNSFQRALARLEPALAEAFTRLGAAADPVFTVTDSAQLFGAARASAEELLDQLVDANLLEEGPGRYAMHELLWLYARSRLVPAVAEPVGPALPRTTGTTRLVDVNRKPSAARTAGRGMVAIPGEPAVSLRVVNAA
;
A
#
# COMPACT_ATOMS: atom_id res chain seq x y z
N MET A 1 -15.62 48.20 -20.38
CA MET A 1 -16.39 49.46 -20.43
C MET A 1 -17.86 49.05 -20.57
N GLN A 2 -18.84 49.38 -19.74
CA GLN A 2 -19.01 50.30 -18.61
C GLN A 2 -20.30 49.74 -17.93
N GLN A 3 -20.28 49.28 -16.67
CA GLN A 3 -20.66 50.08 -15.48
C GLN A 3 -22.12 50.63 -15.58
N ILE A 4 -23.05 50.56 -14.60
CA ILE A 4 -22.99 50.26 -13.16
C ILE A 4 -24.39 50.59 -12.52
N ARG A 5 -24.73 49.98 -11.35
CA ARG A 5 -25.57 50.51 -10.21
C ARG A 5 -27.08 50.81 -10.45
N ASN A 6 -28.00 50.86 -9.47
CA ASN A 6 -28.06 50.62 -8.02
C ASN A 6 -29.53 50.74 -7.54
N ALA A 7 -29.74 50.44 -6.24
CA ALA A 7 -30.74 50.95 -5.29
C ALA A 7 -31.94 50.01 -5.05
N TRP A 8 -32.04 49.33 -3.90
CA TRP A 8 -32.33 49.83 -2.54
C TRP A 8 -33.57 50.71 -2.47
N THR A 9 -34.60 50.23 -1.77
CA THR A 9 -35.67 51.06 -1.20
C THR A 9 -36.09 50.45 0.14
N ILE A 10 -36.03 51.27 1.18
CA ILE A 10 -36.54 51.07 2.53
C ILE A 10 -37.68 52.07 2.69
N ASP A 11 -38.84 51.65 3.21
CA ASP A 11 -39.65 52.37 4.22
C ASP A 11 -40.84 51.51 4.69
N GLY A 12 -41.06 51.45 6.02
CA GLY A 12 -42.09 50.65 6.75
C GLY A 12 -43.42 51.40 6.97
N PRO A 13 -44.12 51.31 8.14
CA PRO A 13 -44.22 50.28 9.20
C PRO A 13 -45.69 49.97 9.67
N GLY A 14 -45.87 49.01 10.60
CA GLY A 14 -47.03 48.95 11.54
C GLY A 14 -47.71 47.57 11.71
N PRO A 15 -48.49 47.34 12.79
CA PRO A 15 -48.02 47.01 14.15
C PRO A 15 -48.61 45.68 14.67
N GLY A 16 -48.05 45.11 15.76
CA GLY A 16 -48.82 44.18 16.60
C GLY A 16 -48.04 43.11 17.38
N HIS A 17 -47.80 43.41 18.66
CA HIS A 17 -47.59 42.50 19.80
C HIS A 17 -46.31 41.66 19.92
N GLU A 18 -45.35 42.23 20.66
CA GLU A 18 -44.37 41.50 21.46
C GLU A 18 -45.02 40.88 22.71
N THR A 19 -44.65 39.63 23.01
CA THR A 19 -44.63 39.06 24.36
C THR A 19 -43.36 38.18 24.42
N PRO A 20 -42.46 38.34 25.42
CA PRO A 20 -41.16 37.70 25.40
C PRO A 20 -41.21 36.28 26.00
N PRO A 21 -40.53 35.26 25.44
CA PRO A 21 -40.25 34.05 26.18
C PRO A 21 -39.01 34.25 27.07
N ALA A 22 -39.14 33.85 28.33
CA ALA A 22 -38.12 33.85 29.37
C ALA A 22 -36.93 32.92 29.04
N PRO A 23 -35.74 33.14 29.65
CA PRO A 23 -34.54 32.40 29.33
C PRO A 23 -34.57 31.04 30.04
N GLY A 24 -34.98 30.01 29.32
CA GLY A 24 -34.77 28.62 29.68
C GLY A 24 -34.04 27.95 28.53
N GLN A 25 -32.72 27.84 28.64
CA GLN A 25 -31.90 26.99 27.77
C GLN A 25 -32.44 25.55 27.86
N ALA A 26 -33.28 25.17 26.91
CA ALA A 26 -33.39 23.79 26.52
C ALA A 26 -32.06 23.44 25.84
N ASP A 27 -31.23 22.68 26.55
CA ASP A 27 -30.08 22.00 25.96
C ASP A 27 -30.52 21.32 24.65
N PRO A 28 -29.83 21.55 23.51
CA PRO A 28 -30.15 20.83 22.29
C PRO A 28 -29.90 19.34 22.52
N ALA A 29 -30.94 18.54 22.27
CA ALA A 29 -30.95 17.10 22.51
C ALA A 29 -29.65 16.38 22.04
N PRO A 30 -29.12 15.43 22.83
CA PRO A 30 -27.87 14.76 22.54
C PRO A 30 -28.02 13.79 21.36
N GLY A 31 -27.09 13.84 20.39
CA GLY A 31 -26.80 12.68 19.53
C GLY A 31 -27.24 12.71 18.05
N ARG A 32 -27.44 13.88 17.40
CA ARG A 32 -27.74 13.92 15.96
C ARG A 32 -26.57 14.40 15.11
N THR A 33 -26.22 13.60 14.11
CA THR A 33 -25.15 13.85 13.14
C THR A 33 -25.42 15.11 12.32
N ARG A 34 -24.52 16.10 12.43
CA ARG A 34 -24.66 17.43 11.81
C ARG A 34 -24.16 17.47 10.36
N PHE A 35 -23.20 16.62 10.04
CA PHE A 35 -22.61 16.47 8.70
C PHE A 35 -22.79 15.03 8.22
N GLN A 36 -23.32 14.88 7.01
CA GLN A 36 -23.49 13.57 6.40
C GLN A 36 -22.66 13.52 5.12
N LEU A 37 -21.67 12.64 5.11
CA LEU A 37 -20.72 12.42 4.03
C LEU A 37 -20.96 11.07 3.33
N LEU A 38 -21.59 10.10 4.02
CA LEU A 38 -21.84 8.73 3.55
C LEU A 38 -23.03 8.68 2.56
N GLY A 39 -22.94 9.48 1.50
CA GLY A 39 -23.99 9.74 0.52
C GLY A 39 -23.75 11.10 -0.15
N PRO A 40 -24.79 11.78 -0.66
CA PRO A 40 -24.64 13.20 -1.00
C PRO A 40 -24.26 14.00 0.25
N LEU A 41 -23.29 14.91 0.13
CA LEU A 41 -22.87 15.78 1.21
C LEU A 41 -24.04 16.68 1.64
N THR A 42 -24.53 16.44 2.86
CA THR A 42 -25.62 17.21 3.46
C THR A 42 -25.21 17.78 4.82
N ILE A 43 -25.91 18.85 5.20
CA ILE A 43 -25.86 19.43 6.54
C ILE A 43 -27.25 19.29 7.15
N THR A 44 -27.33 18.83 8.39
CA THR A 44 -28.59 18.61 9.11
C THR A 44 -28.56 19.34 10.44
N ASP A 45 -29.62 20.09 10.76
CA ASP A 45 -29.81 20.74 12.07
C ASP A 45 -30.70 19.93 13.03
N GLY A 46 -31.28 18.83 12.54
CA GLY A 46 -32.11 17.90 13.28
C GLY A 46 -33.59 17.94 12.88
N SER A 47 -34.04 19.02 12.24
CA SER A 47 -35.39 19.17 11.67
C SER A 47 -35.36 19.27 10.14
N GLU A 48 -34.32 19.85 9.57
CA GLU A 48 -34.13 20.00 8.13
C GLU A 48 -32.76 19.47 7.71
N SER A 49 -32.73 18.79 6.55
CA SER A 49 -31.49 18.35 5.90
C SER A 49 -31.33 19.09 4.57
N VAL A 50 -30.22 19.82 4.44
CA VAL A 50 -29.89 20.54 3.21
C VAL A 50 -28.81 19.78 2.46
N VAL A 51 -29.17 19.28 1.27
CA VAL A 51 -28.20 18.76 0.31
C VAL A 51 -27.44 19.94 -0.28
N LEU A 52 -26.12 19.94 -0.14
CA LEU A 52 -25.31 21.03 -0.66
C LEU A 52 -25.25 20.98 -2.19
N ALA A 53 -25.43 22.13 -2.84
CA ALA A 53 -25.30 22.22 -4.29
C ALA A 53 -23.84 21.94 -4.72
N PRO A 54 -23.62 21.34 -5.90
CA PRO A 54 -22.27 21.13 -6.46
C PRO A 54 -21.54 22.47 -6.60
N SER A 55 -20.55 22.73 -5.74
CA SER A 55 -19.88 24.02 -5.69
C SER A 55 -18.48 23.92 -5.09
N LYS A 56 -17.62 24.91 -5.36
CA LYS A 56 -16.26 24.99 -4.78
C LYS A 56 -16.26 25.00 -3.24
N PRO A 57 -17.16 25.74 -2.55
CA PRO A 57 -17.37 25.59 -1.10
C PRO A 57 -17.70 24.15 -0.67
N THR A 58 -18.55 23.45 -1.42
CA THR A 58 -18.93 22.06 -1.12
C THR A 58 -17.72 21.12 -1.19
N ILE A 59 -16.85 21.29 -2.20
CA ILE A 59 -15.59 20.54 -2.30
C ILE A 59 -14.68 20.83 -1.10
N LEU A 60 -14.51 22.11 -0.74
CA LEU A 60 -13.71 22.51 0.42
C LEU A 60 -14.20 21.80 1.70
N LEU A 61 -15.51 21.84 1.93
CA LEU A 61 -16.11 21.19 3.09
C LEU A 61 -15.90 19.67 3.06
N ALA A 62 -16.07 19.02 1.90
CA ALA A 62 -15.83 17.59 1.75
C ALA A 62 -14.39 17.21 2.13
N VAL A 63 -13.39 17.94 1.65
CA VAL A 63 -11.97 17.68 1.97
C VAL A 63 -11.70 17.81 3.48
N LEU A 64 -12.27 18.84 4.12
CA LEU A 64 -12.11 19.05 5.55
C LEU A 64 -12.80 17.95 6.37
N LEU A 65 -14.03 17.56 6.01
CA LEU A 65 -14.77 16.50 6.71
C LEU A 65 -14.19 15.11 6.50
N LEU A 66 -13.51 14.87 5.37
CA LEU A 66 -12.71 13.66 5.14
C LEU A 66 -11.45 13.60 6.02
N ASN A 67 -10.96 14.76 6.49
CA ASN A 67 -9.79 14.90 7.35
C ASN A 67 -10.17 15.62 8.67
N PRO A 68 -11.12 15.08 9.45
CA PRO A 68 -11.64 15.77 10.63
C PRO A 68 -10.54 15.93 11.68
N ASN A 69 -10.54 17.06 12.36
CA ASN A 69 -9.58 17.43 13.42
C ASN A 69 -8.11 17.59 12.98
N ALA A 70 -7.80 17.38 11.70
CA ALA A 70 -6.47 17.59 11.13
C ALA A 70 -6.37 18.94 10.38
N VAL A 71 -5.16 19.47 10.25
CA VAL A 71 -4.90 20.68 9.47
C VAL A 71 -4.72 20.30 8.01
N VAL A 72 -5.59 20.80 7.13
CA VAL A 72 -5.45 20.65 5.68
C VAL A 72 -4.80 21.90 5.11
N SER A 73 -3.68 21.73 4.42
CA SER A 73 -2.92 22.85 3.87
C SER A 73 -3.71 23.60 2.78
N ALA A 74 -3.45 24.90 2.65
CA ALA A 74 -4.10 25.71 1.61
C ALA A 74 -3.82 25.18 0.19
N GLY A 75 -2.61 24.65 -0.06
CA GLY A 75 -2.23 24.07 -1.35
C GLY A 75 -2.96 22.75 -1.66
N ALA A 76 -3.22 21.91 -0.64
CA ALA A 76 -4.02 20.69 -0.82
C ALA A 76 -5.49 21.02 -1.13
N LEU A 77 -6.08 21.99 -0.43
CA LEU A 77 -7.43 22.47 -0.72
C LEU A 77 -7.53 23.09 -2.12
N GLN A 78 -6.49 23.79 -2.56
CA GLN A 78 -6.46 24.36 -3.91
C GLN A 78 -6.48 23.28 -4.99
N ARG A 79 -5.62 22.25 -4.86
CA ARG A 79 -5.62 21.13 -5.80
C ARG A 79 -6.95 20.37 -5.82
N ALA A 80 -7.59 20.17 -4.66
CA ALA A 80 -8.88 19.48 -4.62
C ALA A 80 -10.02 20.27 -5.30
N ILE A 81 -10.00 21.62 -5.19
CA ILE A 81 -11.07 22.49 -5.73
C ILE A 81 -10.86 22.83 -7.20
N TRP A 82 -9.62 23.05 -7.64
CA TRP A 82 -9.30 23.54 -8.99
C TRP A 82 -8.49 22.56 -9.84
N GLY A 83 -8.00 21.45 -9.28
CA GLY A 83 -7.13 20.52 -9.99
C GLY A 83 -5.78 21.14 -10.37
N GLU A 84 -5.32 20.84 -11.58
CA GLU A 84 -4.08 21.37 -12.15
C GLU A 84 -4.24 22.83 -12.66
N ASP A 85 -5.46 23.24 -13.04
CA ASP A 85 -5.76 24.57 -13.60
C ASP A 85 -6.10 25.60 -12.51
N GLN A 86 -5.11 25.96 -11.70
CA GLN A 86 -5.31 26.89 -10.58
C GLN A 86 -5.33 28.36 -11.04
N PRO A 87 -6.31 29.17 -10.60
CA PRO A 87 -6.32 30.59 -10.90
C PRO A 87 -5.22 31.33 -10.13
N VAL A 88 -4.69 32.41 -10.71
CA VAL A 88 -3.65 33.26 -10.09
C VAL A 88 -4.08 33.79 -8.69
N THR A 89 -5.39 33.91 -8.45
CA THR A 89 -6.00 34.34 -7.18
C THR A 89 -6.52 33.20 -6.29
N ALA A 90 -6.02 31.97 -6.46
CA ALA A 90 -6.51 30.79 -5.74
C ALA A 90 -6.54 30.94 -4.21
N LYS A 91 -5.59 31.69 -3.61
CA LYS A 91 -5.58 31.97 -2.17
C LYS A 91 -6.80 32.82 -1.72
N ALA A 92 -7.11 33.90 -2.45
CA ALA A 92 -8.26 34.77 -2.15
C ALA A 92 -9.60 34.05 -2.44
N ALA A 93 -9.64 33.25 -3.50
CA ALA A 93 -10.80 32.43 -3.83
C ALA A 93 -11.08 31.36 -2.74
N LEU A 94 -10.03 30.78 -2.14
CA LEU A 94 -10.15 29.84 -1.03
C LEU A 94 -10.73 30.49 0.22
N GLN A 95 -10.27 31.70 0.58
CA GLN A 95 -10.83 32.48 1.69
C GLN A 95 -12.32 32.81 1.47
N THR A 96 -12.70 33.13 0.23
CA THR A 96 -14.10 33.37 -0.16
C THR A 96 -14.95 32.11 0.01
N CYS A 97 -14.42 30.93 -0.33
CA CYS A 97 -15.12 29.66 -0.12
C CYS A 97 -15.32 29.37 1.38
N ALA A 98 -14.29 29.55 2.20
CA ALA A 98 -14.39 29.38 3.65
C ALA A 98 -15.39 30.37 4.29
N MET A 99 -15.39 31.63 3.86
CA MET A 99 -16.36 32.64 4.31
C MET A 99 -17.80 32.23 3.98
N ARG A 100 -18.08 31.77 2.75
CA ARG A 100 -19.41 31.31 2.34
C ARG A 100 -19.89 30.11 3.17
N LEU A 101 -18.98 29.17 3.50
CA LEU A 101 -19.31 28.06 4.40
C LEU A 101 -19.61 28.52 5.81
N ARG A 102 -18.84 29.45 6.37
CA ARG A 102 -19.11 30.02 7.71
C ARG A 102 -20.47 30.73 7.76
N GLN A 103 -20.84 31.45 6.71
CA GLN A 103 -22.17 32.05 6.58
C GLN A 103 -23.28 30.99 6.50
N LEU A 104 -23.05 29.91 5.74
CA LEU A 104 -23.98 28.79 5.64
C LEU A 104 -24.15 28.08 6.99
N PHE A 105 -23.08 27.86 7.72
CA PHE A 105 -23.08 27.28 9.06
C PHE A 105 -23.87 28.12 10.06
N GLY A 106 -23.70 29.45 10.01
CA GLY A 106 -24.47 30.37 10.86
C GLY A 106 -25.99 30.28 10.65
N ARG A 107 -26.45 29.98 9.43
CA ARG A 107 -27.89 29.79 9.13
C ARG A 107 -28.46 28.49 9.69
N HIS A 108 -27.62 27.47 9.90
CA HIS A 108 -28.02 26.15 10.42
C HIS A 108 -27.60 25.94 11.89
N GLY A 109 -27.36 27.03 12.64
CA GLY A 109 -27.01 26.95 14.07
C GLY A 109 -25.67 26.26 14.37
N ILE A 110 -24.81 26.07 13.36
CA ILE A 110 -23.46 25.53 13.54
C ILE A 110 -22.57 26.69 13.98
N VAL A 111 -21.82 26.50 15.07
CA VAL A 111 -20.90 27.51 15.62
C VAL A 111 -20.02 28.06 14.49
N ALA A 112 -19.96 29.38 14.34
CA ALA A 112 -19.26 30.06 13.24
C ALA A 112 -17.76 29.69 13.14
N ASN A 113 -17.18 29.16 14.23
CA ASN A 113 -15.81 28.67 14.32
C ASN A 113 -15.63 27.20 13.95
N ALA A 114 -16.64 26.52 13.39
CA ALA A 114 -16.50 25.12 13.00
C ALA A 114 -15.37 24.90 11.98
N ILE A 115 -15.12 25.87 11.09
CA ILE A 115 -13.91 25.90 10.25
C ILE A 115 -12.93 26.91 10.84
N GLU A 116 -11.88 26.39 11.47
CA GLU A 116 -10.79 27.16 12.03
C GLU A 116 -9.75 27.48 10.96
N THR A 117 -9.36 28.76 10.87
CA THR A 117 -8.16 29.15 10.13
C THR A 117 -6.97 29.02 11.06
N VAL A 118 -6.04 28.15 10.71
CA VAL A 118 -4.82 27.87 11.47
C VAL A 118 -3.60 28.22 10.61
N PRO A 119 -2.41 28.43 11.21
CA PRO A 119 -1.18 28.63 10.43
C PRO A 119 -1.01 27.50 9.41
N GLY A 120 -0.89 27.85 8.12
CA GLY A 120 -0.68 26.90 7.02
C GLY A 120 -1.95 26.32 6.37
N GLY A 121 -3.16 26.56 6.89
CA GLY A 121 -4.36 25.97 6.29
C GLY A 121 -5.67 26.16 7.05
N TYR A 122 -6.55 25.15 6.92
CA TYR A 122 -7.88 25.13 7.55
C TYR A 122 -8.10 23.79 8.25
N ARG A 123 -8.89 23.81 9.33
CA ARG A 123 -9.29 22.63 10.09
C ARG A 123 -10.78 22.68 10.39
N ILE A 124 -11.44 21.53 10.40
CA ILE A 124 -12.80 21.38 10.95
C ILE A 124 -12.76 20.46 12.17
N LEU A 125 -13.43 20.88 13.25
CA LEU A 125 -13.59 20.04 14.43
C LEU A 125 -14.87 19.22 14.30
N ALA A 126 -14.75 17.89 14.38
CA ALA A 126 -15.87 16.98 14.29
C ALA A 126 -15.64 15.73 15.15
N GLY A 127 -16.69 15.27 15.83
CA GLY A 127 -16.70 14.02 16.60
C GLY A 127 -17.72 13.02 16.05
N PRO A 128 -17.80 11.81 16.63
CA PRO A 128 -18.74 10.76 16.22
C PRO A 128 -20.22 11.15 16.33
N GLN A 129 -20.55 12.18 17.11
CA GLN A 129 -21.91 12.70 17.20
C GLN A 129 -22.22 13.75 16.12
N SER A 130 -21.22 14.33 15.48
CA SER A 130 -21.40 15.42 14.51
C SER A 130 -21.14 14.99 13.06
N LEU A 131 -20.38 13.92 12.82
CA LEU A 131 -20.04 13.42 11.47
C LEU A 131 -20.32 11.92 11.34
N ASP A 132 -21.06 11.53 10.30
CA ASP A 132 -21.49 10.14 10.05
C ASP A 132 -20.32 9.21 9.75
N LEU A 133 -19.29 9.68 9.05
CA LEU A 133 -18.07 8.91 8.79
C LEU A 133 -17.37 8.51 10.10
N LEU A 134 -17.29 9.41 11.07
CA LEU A 134 -16.72 9.09 12.39
C LEU A 134 -17.65 8.18 13.19
N ARG A 135 -18.97 8.35 13.06
CA ARG A 135 -19.95 7.44 13.68
C ARG A 135 -19.87 6.03 13.11
N PHE A 136 -19.71 5.90 11.80
CA PHE A 136 -19.52 4.64 11.10
C PHE A 136 -18.26 3.93 11.62
N ARG A 137 -17.11 4.61 11.61
CA ARG A 137 -15.85 4.05 12.13
C ARG A 137 -15.92 3.70 13.63
N GLU A 138 -16.69 4.46 14.41
CA GLU A 138 -16.95 4.15 15.82
C GLU A 138 -17.74 2.84 15.98
N LEU A 139 -18.85 2.69 15.24
CA LEU A 139 -19.68 1.49 15.29
C LEU A 139 -18.90 0.25 14.84
N VAL A 140 -18.09 0.37 13.78
CA VAL A 140 -17.23 -0.72 13.30
C VAL A 140 -16.19 -1.12 14.37
N ARG A 141 -15.57 -0.14 15.02
CA ARG A 141 -14.60 -0.42 16.10
C ARG A 141 -15.25 -1.08 17.30
N ARG A 142 -16.46 -0.66 17.67
CA ARG A 142 -17.24 -1.28 18.75
C ARG A 142 -17.64 -2.70 18.37
N ALA A 143 -18.12 -2.92 17.15
CA ALA A 143 -18.46 -4.25 16.64
C ALA A 143 -17.27 -5.21 16.73
N ALA A 144 -16.06 -4.77 16.35
CA ALA A 144 -14.85 -5.58 16.44
C ALA A 144 -14.45 -5.98 17.87
N ALA A 145 -14.93 -5.25 18.89
CA ALA A 145 -14.69 -5.56 20.29
C ALA A 145 -15.77 -6.50 20.90
N GLU A 146 -16.92 -6.65 20.26
CA GLU A 146 -17.97 -7.53 20.73
C GLU A 146 -17.55 -9.01 20.62
N ALA A 147 -18.00 -9.82 21.57
CA ALA A 147 -17.80 -11.27 21.56
C ALA A 147 -19.00 -12.01 20.95
N ASP A 148 -20.18 -11.43 21.13
CA ASP A 148 -21.46 -11.97 20.72
C ASP A 148 -21.74 -11.62 19.25
N ALA A 149 -22.04 -12.64 18.44
CA ALA A 149 -22.24 -12.49 17.01
C ALA A 149 -23.47 -11.64 16.68
N GLU A 150 -24.54 -11.76 17.48
CA GLU A 150 -25.74 -10.95 17.37
C GLU A 150 -25.48 -9.47 17.68
N ALA A 151 -24.75 -9.19 18.76
CA ALA A 151 -24.33 -7.82 19.11
C ALA A 151 -23.40 -7.21 18.05
N GLU A 152 -22.42 -7.99 17.56
CA GLU A 152 -21.53 -7.58 16.47
C GLU A 152 -22.34 -7.23 15.23
N LEU A 153 -23.25 -8.12 14.79
CA LEU A 153 -24.09 -7.91 13.63
C LEU A 153 -24.95 -6.65 13.76
N SER A 154 -25.59 -6.45 14.92
CA SER A 154 -26.43 -5.27 15.15
C SER A 154 -25.64 -3.95 15.02
N LEU A 155 -24.39 -3.92 15.49
CA LEU A 155 -23.52 -2.75 15.36
C LEU A 155 -23.07 -2.54 13.90
N LEU A 156 -22.75 -3.61 13.17
CA LEU A 156 -22.37 -3.53 11.75
C LEU A 156 -23.55 -3.09 10.88
N GLU A 157 -24.75 -3.61 11.11
CA GLU A 157 -25.98 -3.16 10.44
C GLU A 157 -26.28 -1.69 10.76
N GLY A 158 -26.09 -1.29 12.02
CA GLY A 158 -26.13 0.11 12.43
C GLY A 158 -25.15 0.98 11.64
N ALA A 159 -23.92 0.49 11.42
CA ALA A 159 -22.91 1.21 10.66
C ALA A 159 -23.30 1.30 9.17
N LEU A 160 -23.76 0.22 8.55
CA LEU A 160 -24.20 0.17 7.16
C LEU A 160 -25.41 1.08 6.89
N SER A 161 -26.34 1.20 7.85
CA SER A 161 -27.53 2.06 7.75
C SER A 161 -27.20 3.55 7.62
N LEU A 162 -25.99 3.97 7.97
CA LEU A 162 -25.54 5.35 7.81
C LEU A 162 -25.28 5.69 6.34
N TRP A 163 -25.05 4.69 5.49
CA TRP A 163 -24.78 4.86 4.08
C TRP A 163 -26.09 5.05 3.31
N ARG A 164 -26.21 6.20 2.63
CA ARG A 164 -27.42 6.60 1.88
C ARG A 164 -27.19 6.66 0.38
N GLY A 165 -26.24 5.86 -0.11
CA GLY A 165 -25.87 5.78 -1.52
C GLY A 165 -24.35 5.93 -1.74
N PRO A 166 -23.94 6.25 -2.97
CA PRO A 166 -22.54 6.49 -3.31
C PRO A 166 -21.98 7.69 -2.55
N LEU A 167 -20.71 7.59 -2.15
CA LEU A 167 -20.03 8.63 -1.37
C LEU A 167 -19.86 9.91 -2.20
N LEU A 168 -20.21 11.07 -1.62
CA LEU A 168 -19.97 12.40 -2.19
C LEU A 168 -20.52 12.62 -3.61
N THR A 169 -21.69 12.07 -3.95
CA THR A 169 -22.28 12.15 -5.31
C THR A 169 -22.48 13.60 -5.82
N ASN A 170 -22.76 14.54 -4.92
CA ASN A 170 -22.97 15.96 -5.23
C ASN A 170 -21.70 16.82 -5.19
N VAL A 171 -20.51 16.21 -5.05
CA VAL A 171 -19.23 16.92 -4.97
C VAL A 171 -18.46 16.74 -6.28
N PRO A 172 -18.34 17.80 -7.11
CA PRO A 172 -17.69 17.70 -8.42
C PRO A 172 -16.16 17.88 -8.27
N SER A 173 -15.47 16.89 -7.71
CA SER A 173 -14.01 16.89 -7.58
C SER A 173 -13.41 15.56 -8.04
N ASP A 174 -12.84 15.56 -9.25
CA ASP A 174 -12.24 14.37 -9.86
C ASP A 174 -11.12 13.78 -9.00
N ALA A 175 -10.32 14.65 -8.36
CA ALA A 175 -9.24 14.22 -7.45
C ALA A 175 -9.79 13.44 -6.24
N LEU A 176 -10.89 13.90 -5.63
CA LEU A 176 -11.50 13.18 -4.51
C LEU A 176 -12.11 11.85 -4.94
N HIS A 177 -12.81 11.83 -6.07
CA HIS A 177 -13.45 10.63 -6.61
C HIS A 177 -12.44 9.57 -7.07
N ARG A 178 -11.24 9.98 -7.50
CA ARG A 178 -10.15 9.07 -7.87
C ARG A 178 -9.37 8.57 -6.66
N ASP A 179 -9.01 9.44 -5.73
CA ASP A 179 -7.97 9.12 -4.72
C ASP A 179 -8.55 8.78 -3.33
N VAL A 180 -9.72 9.31 -2.96
CA VAL A 180 -10.25 9.21 -1.60
C VAL A 180 -11.53 8.38 -1.52
N VAL A 181 -12.46 8.59 -2.45
CA VAL A 181 -13.75 7.89 -2.49
C VAL A 181 -13.60 6.36 -2.57
N PRO A 182 -12.71 5.79 -3.41
CA PRO A 182 -12.54 4.34 -3.47
C PRO A 182 -12.10 3.77 -2.13
N ARG A 183 -11.18 4.44 -1.43
CA ARG A 183 -10.62 3.97 -0.16
C ARG A 183 -11.66 3.90 0.97
N VAL A 184 -12.58 4.86 1.03
CA VAL A 184 -13.68 4.86 2.01
C VAL A 184 -14.79 3.90 1.60
N THR A 185 -15.00 3.71 0.30
CA THR A 185 -15.93 2.68 -0.22
C THR A 185 -15.45 1.28 0.14
N GLU A 186 -14.15 1.01 0.07
CA GLU A 186 -13.56 -0.26 0.56
C GLU A 186 -13.83 -0.51 2.05
N GLU A 187 -13.85 0.54 2.89
CA GLU A 187 -14.25 0.37 4.31
C GLU A 187 -15.69 -0.13 4.43
N ARG A 188 -16.62 0.35 3.58
CA ARG A 188 -18.01 -0.15 3.53
C ARG A 188 -18.07 -1.61 3.11
N LEU A 189 -17.33 -1.99 2.07
CA LEU A 189 -17.36 -3.34 1.51
C LEU A 189 -16.89 -4.37 2.55
N LYS A 190 -15.84 -4.07 3.33
CA LYS A 190 -15.38 -4.94 4.42
C LYS A 190 -16.42 -5.14 5.51
N VAL A 191 -17.16 -4.09 5.87
CA VAL A 191 -18.25 -4.18 6.86
C VAL A 191 -19.39 -5.03 6.33
N LEU A 192 -19.74 -4.88 5.05
CA LEU A 192 -20.78 -5.67 4.39
C LEU A 192 -20.39 -7.16 4.30
N GLU A 193 -19.14 -7.44 3.96
CA GLU A 193 -18.58 -8.79 3.93
C GLU A 193 -18.70 -9.45 5.31
N ARG A 194 -18.24 -8.78 6.37
CA ARG A 194 -18.30 -9.31 7.75
C ARG A 194 -19.73 -9.51 8.24
N ALA A 195 -20.63 -8.55 7.98
CA ALA A 195 -22.04 -8.69 8.34
C ALA A 195 -22.69 -9.88 7.61
N SER A 196 -22.32 -10.11 6.35
CA SER A 196 -22.81 -11.26 5.57
C SER A 196 -22.29 -12.58 6.12
N ASP A 197 -21.01 -12.68 6.49
CA ASP A 197 -20.44 -13.87 7.14
C ASP A 197 -21.20 -14.22 8.43
N ILE A 198 -21.49 -13.23 9.28
CA ILE A 198 -22.24 -13.43 10.53
C ILE A 198 -23.69 -13.83 10.24
N LYS A 199 -24.36 -13.21 9.26
CA LYS A 199 -25.72 -13.61 8.87
C LYS A 199 -25.75 -15.06 8.39
N ILE A 200 -24.75 -15.49 7.62
CA ILE A 200 -24.66 -16.86 7.11
C ILE A 200 -24.41 -17.85 8.26
N SER A 201 -23.51 -17.54 9.19
CA SER A 201 -23.20 -18.40 10.35
C SER A 201 -24.37 -18.54 11.32
N LEU A 202 -25.15 -17.47 11.53
CA LEU A 202 -26.37 -17.47 12.35
C LEU A 202 -27.57 -18.15 11.66
N GLY A 203 -27.37 -18.78 10.49
CA GLY A 203 -28.44 -19.41 9.71
C GLY A 203 -29.42 -18.43 9.06
N ARG A 204 -29.11 -17.12 9.07
CA ARG A 204 -29.91 -16.05 8.45
C ARG A 204 -29.53 -15.82 6.98
N SER A 205 -29.17 -16.89 6.26
CA SER A 205 -28.71 -16.82 4.86
C SER A 205 -29.72 -16.13 3.94
N ARG A 206 -31.03 -16.27 4.17
CA ARG A 206 -32.07 -15.58 3.39
C ARG A 206 -32.00 -14.05 3.52
N SER A 207 -31.63 -13.52 4.68
CA SER A 207 -31.42 -12.08 4.85
C SER A 207 -30.14 -11.62 4.18
N ALA A 208 -29.07 -12.42 4.24
CA ALA A 208 -27.80 -12.10 3.56
C ALA A 208 -27.94 -12.06 2.04
N LEU A 209 -28.81 -12.88 1.44
CA LEU A 209 -29.03 -12.93 -0.01
C LEU A 209 -29.41 -11.58 -0.62
N VAL A 210 -30.23 -10.78 0.06
CA VAL A 210 -30.70 -9.49 -0.47
C VAL A 210 -29.52 -8.53 -0.63
N ASP A 211 -28.72 -8.41 0.42
CA ASP A 211 -27.56 -7.51 0.47
C ASP A 211 -26.44 -8.00 -0.48
N LEU A 212 -26.18 -9.31 -0.50
CA LEU A 212 -25.14 -9.94 -1.32
C LEU A 212 -25.45 -9.90 -2.82
N TRP A 213 -26.73 -9.98 -3.21
CA TRP A 213 -27.10 -9.91 -4.62
C TRP A 213 -26.77 -8.55 -5.21
N GLU A 214 -27.10 -7.46 -4.51
CA GLU A 214 -26.75 -6.11 -4.93
C GLU A 214 -25.23 -5.90 -4.95
N ALA A 215 -24.53 -6.34 -3.91
CA ALA A 215 -23.07 -6.21 -3.80
C ALA A 215 -22.31 -6.96 -4.90
N ALA A 216 -22.64 -8.23 -5.15
CA ALA A 216 -21.98 -9.04 -6.18
C ALA A 216 -22.25 -8.54 -7.61
N ARG A 217 -23.38 -7.85 -7.82
CA ARG A 217 -23.71 -7.23 -9.12
C ARG A 217 -22.99 -5.90 -9.30
N ALA A 218 -22.88 -5.10 -8.25
CA ALA A 218 -22.16 -3.83 -8.26
C ALA A 218 -20.63 -4.00 -8.30
N HIS A 219 -20.11 -5.09 -7.74
CA HIS A 219 -18.68 -5.39 -7.66
C HIS A 219 -18.35 -6.81 -8.18
N PRO A 220 -18.50 -7.09 -9.50
CA PRO A 220 -18.30 -8.44 -10.03
C PRO A 220 -16.87 -8.99 -9.87
N GLY A 221 -15.86 -8.14 -9.81
CA GLY A 221 -14.46 -8.53 -9.58
C GLY A 221 -14.11 -8.85 -8.12
N HIS A 222 -15.03 -8.66 -7.18
CA HIS A 222 -14.79 -8.90 -5.77
C HIS A 222 -15.28 -10.32 -5.41
N GLU A 223 -14.47 -11.33 -5.74
CA GLU A 223 -14.83 -12.77 -5.72
C GLU A 223 -15.50 -13.23 -4.43
N ARG A 224 -15.10 -12.67 -3.28
CA ARG A 224 -15.66 -12.98 -1.96
C ARG A 224 -17.17 -12.74 -1.83
N PHE A 225 -17.71 -11.68 -2.42
CA PHE A 225 -19.17 -11.47 -2.43
C PHE A 225 -19.87 -12.53 -3.29
N GLY A 226 -19.23 -12.97 -4.36
CA GLY A 226 -19.68 -14.10 -5.17
C GLY A 226 -19.73 -15.39 -4.37
N GLU A 227 -18.65 -15.70 -3.64
CA GLU A 227 -18.58 -16.87 -2.74
C GLU A 227 -19.69 -16.87 -1.69
N GLN A 228 -19.86 -15.74 -0.98
CA GLN A 228 -20.90 -15.59 0.05
C GLN A 228 -22.31 -15.71 -0.54
N LEU A 229 -22.56 -15.15 -1.74
CA LEU A 229 -23.84 -15.27 -2.44
C LEU A 229 -24.13 -16.72 -2.82
N ILE A 230 -23.15 -17.42 -3.39
CA ILE A 230 -23.23 -18.83 -3.78
C ILE A 230 -23.49 -19.72 -2.56
N GLU A 231 -22.77 -19.49 -1.46
CA GLU A 231 -22.97 -20.19 -0.20
C GLU A 231 -24.38 -19.96 0.35
N ALA A 232 -24.85 -18.72 0.39
CA ALA A 232 -26.18 -18.40 0.88
C ALA A 232 -27.29 -19.01 -0.02
N LEU A 233 -27.10 -19.04 -1.34
CA LEU A 233 -28.02 -19.69 -2.28
C LEU A 233 -28.06 -21.20 -2.04
N TYR A 234 -26.90 -21.83 -1.85
CA TYR A 234 -26.82 -23.27 -1.61
C TYR A 234 -27.45 -23.67 -0.26
N ARG A 235 -27.15 -22.95 0.83
CA ARG A 235 -27.74 -23.18 2.17
C ARG A 235 -29.25 -22.98 2.21
N THR A 236 -29.81 -22.19 1.28
CA THR A 236 -31.27 -21.99 1.16
C THR A 236 -31.95 -22.97 0.20
N GLY A 237 -31.22 -23.99 -0.29
CA GLY A 237 -31.74 -25.03 -1.19
C GLY A 237 -31.82 -24.60 -2.66
N ARG A 238 -31.24 -23.46 -3.04
CA ARG A 238 -31.29 -22.90 -4.40
C ARG A 238 -30.05 -23.30 -5.22
N GLN A 239 -29.79 -24.60 -5.33
CA GLN A 239 -28.59 -25.15 -5.98
C GLN A 239 -28.43 -24.70 -7.46
N ALA A 240 -29.53 -24.68 -8.22
CA ALA A 240 -29.51 -24.27 -9.62
C ALA A 240 -29.11 -22.79 -9.80
N ASP A 241 -29.51 -21.93 -8.86
CA ASP A 241 -29.13 -20.52 -8.87
C ASP A 241 -27.65 -20.35 -8.48
N ALA A 242 -27.18 -21.12 -7.51
CA ALA A 242 -25.77 -21.12 -7.09
C ALA A 242 -24.82 -21.51 -8.24
N LEU A 243 -25.14 -22.58 -8.99
CA LEU A 243 -24.37 -22.98 -10.17
C LEU A 243 -24.45 -21.94 -11.31
N SER A 244 -25.57 -21.24 -11.43
CA SER A 244 -25.73 -20.17 -12.43
C SER A 244 -24.88 -18.95 -12.09
N GLU A 245 -24.77 -18.56 -10.82
CA GLU A 245 -23.86 -17.49 -10.40
C GLU A 245 -22.39 -17.91 -10.53
N ILE A 246 -22.02 -19.17 -10.25
CA ILE A 246 -20.65 -19.67 -10.52
C ILE A 246 -20.29 -19.47 -11.99
N ARG A 247 -21.15 -19.90 -12.92
CA ARG A 247 -20.91 -19.74 -14.37
C ARG A 247 -20.73 -18.28 -14.74
N ARG A 248 -21.60 -17.41 -14.25
CA ARG A 248 -21.52 -15.98 -14.53
C ARG A 248 -20.23 -15.33 -14.01
N ILE A 249 -19.79 -15.68 -12.80
CA ILE A 249 -18.54 -15.15 -12.25
C ILE A 249 -17.35 -15.67 -13.07
N LYS A 250 -17.34 -16.95 -13.43
CA LYS A 250 -16.30 -17.52 -14.29
C LYS A 250 -16.21 -16.84 -15.65
N GLU A 251 -17.35 -16.62 -16.31
CA GLU A 251 -17.42 -15.89 -17.58
C GLU A 251 -16.84 -14.47 -17.42
N TYR A 252 -17.23 -13.74 -16.37
CA TYR A 252 -16.68 -12.40 -16.10
C TYR A 252 -15.16 -12.42 -15.83
N LEU A 253 -14.67 -13.34 -15.00
CA LEU A 253 -13.24 -13.44 -14.69
C LEU A 253 -12.40 -13.78 -15.93
N LEU A 254 -12.92 -14.65 -16.81
CA LEU A 254 -12.23 -15.03 -18.04
C LEU A 254 -12.29 -13.94 -19.12
N ASP A 255 -13.48 -13.37 -19.38
CA ASP A 255 -13.70 -12.47 -20.50
C ASP A 255 -13.21 -11.04 -20.23
N GLU A 256 -13.41 -10.53 -19.01
CA GLU A 256 -13.10 -9.13 -18.66
C GLU A 256 -11.74 -8.98 -17.94
N LEU A 257 -11.33 -9.99 -17.16
CA LEU A 257 -10.12 -9.92 -16.34
C LEU A 257 -9.00 -10.87 -16.81
N GLY A 258 -9.31 -11.89 -17.62
CA GLY A 258 -8.34 -12.87 -18.10
C GLY A 258 -7.70 -13.72 -17.01
N VAL A 259 -8.38 -13.89 -15.86
CA VAL A 259 -7.90 -14.64 -14.70
C VAL A 259 -8.76 -15.87 -14.42
N ASP A 260 -8.14 -16.91 -13.87
CA ASP A 260 -8.85 -18.09 -13.39
C ASP A 260 -9.51 -17.83 -12.03
N PRO A 261 -10.63 -18.51 -11.71
CA PRO A 261 -11.30 -18.41 -10.42
C PRO A 261 -10.41 -18.73 -9.22
N GLY A 262 -10.54 -17.97 -8.13
CA GLY A 262 -9.87 -18.23 -6.86
C GLY A 262 -10.24 -19.57 -6.23
N ARG A 263 -9.41 -20.04 -5.29
CA ARG A 263 -9.58 -21.35 -4.62
C ARG A 263 -10.89 -21.49 -3.84
N GLY A 264 -11.41 -20.40 -3.27
CA GLY A 264 -12.67 -20.44 -2.52
C GLY A 264 -13.86 -20.73 -3.43
N LEU A 265 -13.94 -20.05 -4.58
CA LEU A 265 -14.95 -20.32 -5.62
C LEU A 265 -14.85 -21.74 -6.18
N GLN A 266 -13.64 -22.22 -6.47
CA GLN A 266 -13.40 -23.60 -6.94
C GLN A 266 -13.86 -24.64 -5.90
N ARG A 267 -13.59 -24.40 -4.61
CA ARG A 267 -14.03 -25.29 -3.52
C ARG A 267 -15.54 -25.33 -3.43
N LEU A 268 -16.22 -24.18 -3.47
CA LEU A 268 -17.68 -24.10 -3.42
C LEU A 268 -18.31 -24.84 -4.61
N GLU A 269 -17.79 -24.66 -5.81
CA GLU A 269 -18.26 -25.38 -6.99
C GLU A 269 -18.16 -26.91 -6.81
N MET A 270 -17.02 -27.40 -6.32
CA MET A 270 -16.83 -28.83 -6.08
C MET A 270 -17.80 -29.40 -5.04
N VAL A 271 -18.05 -28.67 -3.95
CA VAL A 271 -19.02 -29.08 -2.92
C VAL A 271 -20.44 -29.13 -3.49
N ILE A 272 -20.83 -28.09 -4.25
CA ILE A 272 -22.16 -27.97 -4.84
C ILE A 272 -22.41 -29.05 -5.90
N LEU A 273 -21.41 -29.38 -6.72
CA LEU A 273 -21.50 -30.43 -7.73
C LEU A 273 -21.61 -31.82 -7.11
N ARG A 274 -21.02 -32.04 -5.93
CA ARG A 274 -21.11 -33.31 -5.20
C ARG A 274 -22.38 -33.45 -4.35
N GLY A 275 -23.14 -32.37 -4.18
CA GLY A 275 -24.33 -32.34 -3.32
C GLY A 275 -23.98 -32.52 -1.85
N GLU A 276 -22.77 -32.19 -1.44
CA GLU A 276 -22.31 -32.29 -0.05
C GLU A 276 -22.88 -31.12 0.77
N GLU A 277 -23.23 -31.36 2.04
CA GLU A 277 -23.62 -30.26 2.93
C GLU A 277 -22.41 -29.36 3.21
N LEU A 278 -22.59 -28.04 3.11
CA LEU A 278 -21.54 -27.11 3.51
C LEU A 278 -21.34 -27.25 5.03
N PRO A 279 -20.08 -27.40 5.51
CA PRO A 279 -19.83 -27.40 6.95
C PRO A 279 -20.39 -26.10 7.55
N PRO A 280 -20.91 -26.12 8.80
CA PRO A 280 -21.36 -24.89 9.44
C PRO A 280 -20.25 -23.84 9.33
N VAL A 281 -20.59 -22.61 8.91
CA VAL A 281 -19.63 -21.51 8.97
C VAL A 281 -19.32 -21.34 10.44
N ALA A 282 -18.18 -21.88 10.87
CA ALA A 282 -17.66 -21.54 12.18
C ALA A 282 -17.45 -20.02 12.13
N VAL A 283 -18.29 -19.28 12.86
CA VAL A 283 -17.78 -18.06 13.49
C VAL A 283 -16.51 -18.56 14.16
N ALA A 284 -15.33 -18.08 13.77
CA ALA A 284 -14.10 -18.52 14.39
C ALA A 284 -14.31 -18.53 15.91
N GLU A 285 -14.50 -19.72 16.48
CA GLU A 285 -14.97 -19.85 17.86
C GLU A 285 -13.84 -19.31 18.71
N ARG A 286 -14.12 -18.24 19.45
CA ARG A 286 -13.23 -17.83 20.53
C ARG A 286 -13.10 -19.03 21.48
N PRO A 287 -11.88 -19.39 21.93
CA PRO A 287 -11.71 -20.44 22.93
C PRO A 287 -12.46 -20.04 24.21
N GLU A 288 -13.23 -20.95 24.80
CA GLU A 288 -13.99 -20.69 26.02
C GLU A 288 -13.10 -20.30 27.23
N PRO A 289 -13.59 -19.41 28.12
CA PRO A 289 -12.83 -18.88 29.26
C PRO A 289 -12.82 -19.85 30.46
N GLY A 290 -11.65 -20.38 30.80
CA GLY A 290 -11.35 -20.91 32.14
C GLY A 290 -11.24 -19.78 33.18
N PRO A 291 -11.42 -20.06 34.48
CA PRO A 291 -11.68 -19.03 35.49
C PRO A 291 -10.44 -18.18 35.82
N ALA A 292 -10.64 -16.87 35.73
CA ALA A 292 -9.91 -15.78 36.41
C ALA A 292 -8.37 -15.85 36.42
N ALA A 293 -7.74 -15.35 35.36
CA ALA A 293 -6.43 -14.72 35.44
C ALA A 293 -6.27 -13.62 34.38
N SER A 294 -6.13 -12.39 34.89
CA SER A 294 -5.52 -11.18 34.28
C SER A 294 -5.83 -10.81 32.82
N ALA A 295 -6.43 -9.63 32.68
CA ALA A 295 -6.63 -8.90 31.42
C ALA A 295 -5.38 -8.86 30.52
N MET A 296 -5.55 -9.17 29.23
CA MET A 296 -4.62 -8.94 28.12
C MET A 296 -5.45 -8.78 26.80
N PRO A 297 -4.89 -8.16 25.73
CA PRO A 297 -5.44 -6.94 25.14
C PRO A 297 -6.07 -7.10 23.73
N VAL A 298 -6.67 -5.99 23.30
CA VAL A 298 -7.21 -5.67 21.96
C VAL A 298 -6.39 -6.31 20.84
N ALA A 299 -7.07 -6.95 19.88
CA ALA A 299 -6.49 -7.59 18.71
C ALA A 299 -5.53 -6.66 17.95
N THR A 300 -4.23 -6.87 18.20
CA THR A 300 -3.14 -6.29 17.43
C THR A 300 -3.04 -7.00 16.08
N PRO A 301 -2.74 -6.29 14.97
CA PRO A 301 -2.42 -6.97 13.72
C PRO A 301 -1.24 -7.92 13.96
N GLY A 302 -1.48 -9.22 13.76
CA GLY A 302 -0.48 -10.27 13.93
C GLY A 302 0.66 -10.17 12.91
N MET A 303 1.67 -11.01 13.09
CA MET A 303 2.78 -11.15 12.13
C MET A 303 2.25 -11.38 10.71
N PRO A 304 2.82 -10.71 9.69
CA PRO A 304 2.52 -11.05 8.29
C PRO A 304 2.96 -12.51 8.01
N THR A 305 2.35 -13.18 7.05
CA THR A 305 2.74 -14.55 6.68
C THR A 305 3.70 -14.55 5.50
N VAL A 306 4.77 -15.34 5.56
CA VAL A 306 5.65 -15.60 4.41
C VAL A 306 5.21 -16.90 3.74
N SER A 307 4.55 -16.80 2.57
CA SER A 307 4.22 -17.97 1.75
C SER A 307 5.51 -18.51 1.12
N SER A 308 6.01 -19.62 1.67
CA SER A 308 7.24 -20.33 1.24
C SER A 308 8.53 -19.54 1.47
N PHE A 309 9.13 -19.74 2.65
CA PHE A 309 10.50 -19.33 2.96
C PHE A 309 11.47 -20.47 2.59
N THR A 310 12.63 -20.13 2.02
CA THR A 310 13.63 -21.12 1.55
C THR A 310 15.03 -20.58 1.76
N GLY A 311 15.97 -21.47 2.11
CA GLY A 311 17.34 -21.13 2.45
C GLY A 311 17.48 -20.53 3.84
N ARG A 312 18.71 -20.19 4.22
CA ARG A 312 19.11 -19.60 5.51
C ARG A 312 18.76 -20.44 6.72
N ALA A 313 18.79 -21.77 6.63
CA ALA A 313 18.47 -22.66 7.75
C ALA A 313 19.40 -22.40 8.95
N VAL A 314 20.72 -22.37 8.72
CA VAL A 314 21.73 -22.12 9.77
C VAL A 314 21.53 -20.77 10.44
N VAL A 315 21.25 -19.72 9.66
CA VAL A 315 20.99 -18.37 10.20
C VAL A 315 19.68 -18.34 10.98
N SER A 316 18.63 -19.00 10.48
CA SER A 316 17.34 -19.09 11.15
C SER A 316 17.49 -19.81 12.49
N ASP A 317 18.16 -20.95 12.52
CA ASP A 317 18.42 -21.73 13.74
C ASP A 317 19.23 -20.92 14.76
N ALA A 318 20.25 -20.18 14.30
CA ALA A 318 21.03 -19.30 15.14
C ALA A 318 20.16 -18.20 15.78
N ILE A 319 19.29 -17.55 15.00
CA ILE A 319 18.40 -16.51 15.52
C ILE A 319 17.35 -17.13 16.47
N VAL A 320 16.76 -18.28 16.11
CA VAL A 320 15.81 -19.02 16.95
C VAL A 320 16.42 -19.33 18.31
N ALA A 321 17.64 -19.88 18.34
CA ALA A 321 18.35 -20.20 19.57
C ALA A 321 18.60 -18.94 20.43
N ARG A 322 18.92 -17.81 19.80
CA ARG A 322 19.11 -16.52 20.49
C ARG A 322 17.81 -15.95 21.04
N LEU A 323 16.73 -16.04 20.28
CA LEU A 323 15.41 -15.61 20.73
C LEU A 323 14.85 -16.51 21.83
N ALA A 324 15.28 -17.77 21.93
CA ALA A 324 14.91 -18.65 23.02
C ALA A 324 15.58 -18.27 24.36
N ASP A 325 16.79 -17.71 24.35
CA ASP A 325 17.54 -17.32 25.56
C ASP A 325 16.81 -16.21 26.37
N PRO A 326 16.56 -16.39 27.68
CA PRO A 326 15.95 -15.37 28.54
C PRO A 326 16.76 -14.07 28.70
N GLY A 327 18.06 -14.08 28.40
CA GLY A 327 18.95 -12.92 28.51
C GLY A 327 18.98 -12.05 27.24
N ALA A 328 18.33 -10.88 27.29
CA ALA A 328 18.50 -9.75 26.34
C ALA A 328 18.57 -10.11 24.83
N ALA A 329 17.46 -10.58 24.28
CA ALA A 329 17.34 -11.02 22.89
C ALA A 329 17.04 -9.89 21.90
N THR A 330 17.91 -8.88 21.80
CA THR A 330 17.88 -7.94 20.67
C THR A 330 18.71 -8.52 19.52
N VAL A 331 18.05 -8.82 18.40
CA VAL A 331 18.66 -9.31 17.16
C VAL A 331 18.53 -8.23 16.10
N LEU A 332 19.64 -7.82 15.49
CA LEU A 332 19.68 -6.87 14.40
C LEU A 332 20.02 -7.59 13.09
N LEU A 333 19.08 -7.61 12.15
CA LEU A 333 19.26 -8.11 10.79
C LEU A 333 19.65 -6.96 9.86
N THR A 334 20.87 -6.99 9.34
CA THR A 334 21.39 -6.00 8.39
C THR A 334 21.69 -6.63 7.04
N GLY A 335 21.90 -5.80 6.02
CA GLY A 335 22.29 -6.27 4.69
C GLY A 335 21.65 -5.45 3.57
N PRO A 336 22.01 -5.74 2.31
CA PRO A 336 21.61 -4.94 1.16
C PRO A 336 20.08 -4.94 0.90
N PRO A 337 19.57 -3.97 0.12
CA PRO A 337 18.19 -3.97 -0.35
C PRO A 337 17.85 -5.27 -1.13
N GLY A 338 16.69 -5.87 -0.87
CA GLY A 338 16.25 -7.09 -1.56
C GLY A 338 16.81 -8.42 -1.02
N ILE A 339 17.64 -8.38 0.02
CA ILE A 339 18.31 -9.58 0.59
C ILE A 339 17.39 -10.48 1.44
N GLY A 340 16.17 -10.02 1.74
CA GLY A 340 15.16 -10.81 2.47
C GLY A 340 15.13 -10.63 3.99
N LYS A 341 15.66 -9.53 4.55
CA LYS A 341 15.64 -9.25 6.01
C LYS A 341 14.25 -9.35 6.63
N THR A 342 13.26 -8.68 6.05
CA THR A 342 11.86 -8.70 6.52
C THR A 342 11.29 -10.12 6.46
N ALA A 343 11.55 -10.85 5.37
CA ALA A 343 11.09 -12.24 5.23
C ALA A 343 11.72 -13.15 6.29
N LEU A 344 13.02 -13.00 6.58
CA LEU A 344 13.70 -13.77 7.62
C LEU A 344 13.19 -13.43 9.03
N ALA A 345 12.99 -12.15 9.35
CA ALA A 345 12.47 -11.72 10.64
C ALA A 345 11.09 -12.33 10.93
N VAL A 346 10.21 -12.29 9.92
CA VAL A 346 8.85 -12.83 10.00
C VAL A 346 8.88 -14.37 10.04
N HIS A 347 9.75 -15.00 9.25
CA HIS A 347 9.91 -16.45 9.27
C HIS A 347 10.35 -16.96 10.65
N VAL A 348 11.40 -16.36 11.21
CA VAL A 348 11.91 -16.76 12.52
C VAL A 348 10.90 -16.46 13.62
N ALA A 349 10.16 -15.35 13.56
CA ALA A 349 9.06 -15.08 14.48
C ALA A 349 8.04 -16.23 14.48
N GLY A 350 7.57 -16.65 13.31
CA GLY A 350 6.67 -17.79 13.19
C GLY A 350 7.24 -19.10 13.76
N LEU A 351 8.55 -19.33 13.69
CA LEU A 351 9.20 -20.52 14.27
C LEU A 351 9.23 -20.49 15.80
N VAL A 352 9.35 -19.31 16.41
CA VAL A 352 9.50 -19.15 17.87
C VAL A 352 8.20 -18.79 18.58
N GLN A 353 7.09 -18.64 17.85
CA GLN A 353 5.80 -18.17 18.37
C GLN A 353 5.36 -18.85 19.68
N ALA A 354 5.55 -20.16 19.80
CA ALA A 354 5.19 -20.92 21.00
C ALA A 354 5.98 -20.51 22.26
N GLY A 355 7.18 -19.93 22.10
CA GLY A 355 8.04 -19.46 23.18
C GLY A 355 7.72 -18.04 23.68
N PHE A 356 6.76 -17.35 23.06
CA PHE A 356 6.41 -15.96 23.37
C PHE A 356 4.92 -15.83 23.78
N PRO A 357 4.55 -16.27 25.00
CA PRO A 357 3.16 -16.22 25.48
C PRO A 357 2.62 -14.78 25.64
N GLY A 358 3.49 -13.76 25.61
CA GLY A 358 3.11 -12.36 25.63
C GLY A 358 2.66 -11.82 24.27
N GLY A 359 2.63 -12.66 23.24
CA GLY A 359 2.23 -12.31 21.88
C GLY A 359 3.37 -11.75 21.04
N GLU A 360 3.07 -11.56 19.75
CA GLU A 360 4.00 -11.06 18.75
C GLU A 360 3.46 -9.79 18.11
N LEU A 361 4.35 -8.84 17.84
CA LEU A 361 3.98 -7.60 17.15
C LEU A 361 4.96 -7.27 16.04
N PHE A 362 4.42 -7.04 14.85
CA PHE A 362 5.15 -6.47 13.72
C PHE A 362 4.89 -4.96 13.61
N VAL A 363 5.97 -4.18 13.54
CA VAL A 363 5.92 -2.72 13.39
C VAL A 363 6.80 -2.33 12.20
N ALA A 364 6.17 -1.93 11.09
CA ALA A 364 6.87 -1.24 10.02
C ALA A 364 7.36 0.12 10.53
N MET A 365 8.64 0.44 10.39
CA MET A 365 9.25 1.69 10.89
C MET A 365 9.28 2.78 9.81
N THR A 366 8.87 2.44 8.59
CA THR A 366 8.70 3.32 7.46
C THR A 366 7.27 3.32 6.93
N GLY A 367 6.85 4.45 6.39
CA GLY A 367 5.57 4.59 5.71
C GLY A 367 5.61 4.05 4.27
N PRO A 368 4.46 4.01 3.57
CA PRO A 368 4.41 3.63 2.15
C PRO A 368 5.23 4.55 1.23
N ASP A 369 5.47 5.78 1.67
CA ASP A 369 6.35 6.77 1.01
C ASP A 369 7.84 6.50 1.25
N GLY A 370 8.18 5.51 2.07
CA GLY A 370 9.56 5.14 2.42
C GLY A 370 10.20 6.04 3.47
N LEU A 371 9.46 7.01 4.03
CA LEU A 371 9.91 7.91 5.09
C LEU A 371 9.75 7.29 6.47
N ALA A 372 10.55 7.75 7.43
CA ALA A 372 10.45 7.33 8.82
C ALA A 372 9.05 7.63 9.39
N ARG A 373 8.41 6.63 10.02
CA ARG A 373 7.16 6.87 10.78
C ARG A 373 7.46 7.68 12.05
N PRO A 374 6.59 8.61 12.45
CA PRO A 374 6.77 9.38 13.67
C PRO A 374 6.77 8.49 14.92
N ALA A 375 7.67 8.77 15.87
CA ALA A 375 7.80 7.99 17.11
C ALA A 375 6.48 7.89 17.90
N ALA A 376 5.69 8.97 17.96
CA ALA A 376 4.40 8.99 18.65
C ALA A 376 3.33 8.07 18.03
N GLU A 377 3.46 7.73 16.75
CA GLU A 377 2.59 6.73 16.11
C GLU A 377 3.01 5.31 16.50
N ILE A 378 4.31 5.04 16.48
CA ILE A 378 4.90 3.76 16.89
C ILE A 378 4.60 3.49 18.37
N THR A 379 4.81 4.47 19.25
CA THR A 379 4.50 4.35 20.68
C THR A 379 3.02 4.04 20.91
N ARG A 380 2.09 4.70 20.23
CA ARG A 380 0.65 4.38 20.35
C ARG A 380 0.33 2.96 19.89
N GLN A 381 0.99 2.47 18.85
CA GLN A 381 0.83 1.09 18.38
C GLN A 381 1.37 0.08 19.42
N LEU A 382 2.53 0.39 20.03
CA LEU A 382 3.11 -0.42 21.09
C LEU A 382 2.28 -0.41 22.38
N ASP A 383 1.73 0.74 22.76
CA ASP A 383 0.85 0.90 23.92
C ASP A 383 -0.46 0.12 23.75
N ALA A 384 -1.02 0.11 22.54
CA ALA A 384 -2.21 -0.68 22.24
C ALA A 384 -1.95 -2.19 22.35
N ALA A 385 -0.73 -2.63 22.00
CA ALA A 385 -0.32 -4.03 21.97
C ALA A 385 0.10 -4.57 23.34
N PHE A 386 0.94 -3.82 24.05
CA PHE A 386 1.64 -4.27 25.26
C PHE A 386 1.25 -3.47 26.52
N GLY A 387 0.36 -2.48 26.38
CA GLY A 387 0.01 -1.54 27.43
C GLY A 387 1.00 -0.36 27.53
N PRO A 388 0.59 0.75 28.17
CA PRO A 388 1.45 1.93 28.34
C PRO A 388 2.68 1.61 29.19
N ALA A 389 3.86 2.04 28.71
CA ALA A 389 5.15 1.77 29.34
C ALA A 389 5.23 2.09 30.85
N GLY A 390 4.50 3.10 31.32
CA GLY A 390 4.52 3.54 32.72
C GLY A 390 3.74 2.66 33.72
N ASN A 391 2.95 1.69 33.24
CA ASN A 391 2.10 0.84 34.07
C ASN A 391 2.53 -0.63 34.13
N ARG A 392 3.72 -0.97 33.60
CA ARG A 392 4.17 -2.36 33.48
C ARG A 392 4.97 -2.78 34.72
N PRO A 393 4.45 -3.65 35.61
CA PRO A 393 5.27 -4.23 36.68
C PRO A 393 6.46 -4.99 36.08
N VAL A 394 7.67 -4.71 36.58
CA VAL A 394 8.95 -5.29 36.13
C VAL A 394 9.01 -6.82 36.30
N THR A 395 8.05 -7.42 37.00
CA THR A 395 7.98 -8.86 37.27
C THR A 395 6.59 -9.40 36.94
N GLY A 396 6.54 -10.53 36.20
CA GLY A 396 5.30 -11.29 35.97
C GLY A 396 4.60 -11.10 34.62
N HIS A 397 5.09 -10.27 33.70
CA HIS A 397 4.53 -10.22 32.34
C HIS A 397 5.04 -11.36 31.46
N PRO A 398 4.16 -12.03 30.68
CA PRO A 398 4.58 -13.04 29.73
C PRO A 398 5.47 -12.41 28.64
N ARG A 399 6.53 -13.13 28.26
CA ARG A 399 7.54 -12.69 27.30
C ARG A 399 6.92 -12.46 25.92
N GLY A 400 7.05 -11.25 25.36
CA GLY A 400 6.58 -10.92 24.01
C GLY A 400 7.70 -10.87 22.97
N LEU A 401 7.35 -10.92 21.69
CA LEU A 401 8.26 -10.73 20.55
C LEU A 401 7.89 -9.47 19.77
N LEU A 402 8.85 -8.58 19.56
CA LEU A 402 8.68 -7.33 18.82
C LEU A 402 9.56 -7.34 17.57
N VAL A 403 8.96 -7.13 16.39
CA VAL A 403 9.70 -6.96 15.13
C VAL A 403 9.58 -5.53 14.64
N LEU A 404 10.71 -4.83 14.57
CA LEU A 404 10.85 -3.47 14.07
C LEU A 404 11.45 -3.51 12.67
N ASP A 405 10.61 -3.36 11.65
CA ASP A 405 10.99 -3.57 10.25
C ASP A 405 11.37 -2.27 9.51
N ASP A 406 12.43 -2.31 8.71
CA ASP A 406 12.98 -1.22 7.89
C ASP A 406 13.38 0.03 8.71
N VAL A 407 14.09 -0.17 9.82
CA VAL A 407 14.66 0.93 10.62
C VAL A 407 15.70 1.70 9.80
N LEU A 408 15.54 3.03 9.72
CA LEU A 408 16.41 3.94 8.99
C LEU A 408 17.56 4.50 9.83
N GLY A 409 17.42 4.52 11.15
CA GLY A 409 18.42 5.07 12.05
C GLY A 409 18.20 4.71 13.51
N VAL A 410 19.28 4.82 14.29
CA VAL A 410 19.31 4.46 15.72
C VAL A 410 18.25 5.24 16.52
N GLU A 411 18.04 6.52 16.18
CA GLU A 411 17.11 7.43 16.85
C GLU A 411 15.65 6.96 16.82
N GLN A 412 15.26 6.11 15.86
CA GLN A 412 13.89 5.58 15.81
C GLN A 412 13.64 4.50 16.88
N VAL A 413 14.69 3.79 17.29
CA VAL A 413 14.58 2.59 18.13
C VAL A 413 15.02 2.87 19.55
N ARG A 414 16.03 3.72 19.73
CA ARG A 414 16.63 4.07 21.03
C ARG A 414 15.60 4.48 22.09
N PRO A 415 14.60 5.33 21.79
CA PRO A 415 13.59 5.72 22.78
C PRO A 415 12.63 4.59 23.17
N LEU A 416 12.52 3.55 22.34
CA LEU A 416 11.55 2.46 22.50
C LEU A 416 12.12 1.28 23.30
N LEU A 417 13.41 0.99 23.14
CA LEU A 417 14.03 -0.19 23.75
C LEU A 417 13.96 -0.26 25.28
N PRO A 418 14.10 0.85 26.04
CA PRO A 418 13.96 0.78 27.49
C PRO A 418 12.57 0.34 27.95
N SER A 419 11.53 0.75 27.21
CA SER A 419 10.13 0.57 27.59
C SER A 419 9.48 -0.67 26.99
N TYR A 420 9.95 -1.11 25.83
CA TYR A 420 9.33 -2.22 25.07
C TYR A 420 10.34 -3.28 24.63
N GLY A 421 11.64 -3.09 24.85
CA GLY A 421 12.66 -4.03 24.44
C GLY A 421 13.01 -5.08 25.51
N ALA A 422 14.25 -5.55 25.47
CA ALA A 422 14.78 -6.57 26.39
C ALA A 422 14.56 -6.23 27.87
N ALA A 423 14.75 -4.96 28.25
CA ALA A 423 14.56 -4.50 29.63
C ALA A 423 13.10 -4.62 30.11
N ALA A 424 12.14 -4.63 29.20
CA ALA A 424 10.72 -4.83 29.47
C ALA A 424 10.28 -6.30 29.33
N GLY A 425 11.24 -7.23 29.21
CA GLY A 425 10.99 -8.67 29.10
C GLY A 425 10.56 -9.13 27.70
N ASN A 426 10.78 -8.33 26.65
CA ASN A 426 10.45 -8.71 25.28
C ASN A 426 11.72 -9.00 24.46
N ALA A 427 11.67 -9.99 23.57
CA ALA A 427 12.69 -10.14 22.54
C ALA A 427 12.40 -9.16 21.39
N VAL A 428 13.46 -8.64 20.76
CA VAL A 428 13.32 -7.65 19.68
C VAL A 428 14.12 -8.10 18.47
N VAL A 429 13.47 -8.22 17.31
CA VAL A 429 14.15 -8.36 16.02
C VAL A 429 14.04 -7.04 15.28
N ILE A 430 15.16 -6.50 14.83
CA ILE A 430 15.23 -5.24 14.11
C ILE A 430 15.73 -5.55 12.72
N THR A 431 15.05 -5.07 11.67
CA THR A 431 15.59 -5.11 10.31
C THR A 431 16.04 -3.72 9.89
N SER A 432 17.22 -3.63 9.27
CA SER A 432 17.73 -2.37 8.75
C SER A 432 18.56 -2.57 7.50
N GLN A 433 18.56 -1.57 6.63
CA GLN A 433 19.53 -1.48 5.52
C GLN A 433 20.84 -0.82 5.96
N ARG A 434 20.95 -0.35 7.22
CA ARG A 434 22.16 0.25 7.77
C ARG A 434 22.78 -0.65 8.84
N SER A 435 24.07 -0.46 9.11
CA SER A 435 24.81 -1.18 10.16
C SER A 435 24.25 -0.92 11.57
N LEU A 436 23.71 0.29 11.80
CA LEU A 436 23.24 0.77 13.10
C LEU A 436 24.26 0.54 14.24
N ALA A 437 25.55 0.69 13.96
CA ALA A 437 26.63 0.42 14.92
C ALA A 437 26.44 1.13 16.27
N GLY A 438 25.92 2.36 16.27
CA GLY A 438 25.59 3.10 17.49
C GLY A 438 24.52 2.44 18.36
N LEU A 439 23.58 1.68 17.78
CA LEU A 439 22.59 0.91 18.54
C LEU A 439 23.27 -0.25 19.28
N VAL A 440 24.10 -1.01 18.57
CA VAL A 440 24.84 -2.16 19.11
C VAL A 440 25.79 -1.71 20.22
N ALA A 441 26.51 -0.61 20.00
CA ALA A 441 27.43 -0.05 20.99
C ALA A 441 26.73 0.42 22.28
N THR A 442 25.44 0.80 22.21
CA THR A 442 24.73 1.42 23.35
C THR A 442 23.73 0.50 24.03
N HIS A 443 23.16 -0.46 23.31
CA HIS A 443 22.11 -1.36 23.82
C HIS A 443 22.49 -2.85 23.69
N GLY A 444 23.70 -3.14 23.18
CA GLY A 444 24.12 -4.50 22.86
C GLY A 444 23.26 -5.12 21.77
N GLY A 445 23.21 -6.45 21.77
CA GLY A 445 22.46 -7.24 20.79
C GLY A 445 23.35 -7.92 19.76
N TRP A 446 22.73 -8.86 19.06
CA TRP A 446 23.41 -9.73 18.09
C TRP A 446 23.16 -9.22 16.68
N VAL A 447 24.23 -8.90 15.97
CA VAL A 447 24.15 -8.46 14.58
C VAL A 447 24.30 -9.66 13.66
N HIS A 448 23.30 -9.89 12.82
CA HIS A 448 23.37 -10.83 11.71
C HIS A 448 23.31 -10.03 10.41
N ARG A 449 24.48 -9.85 9.78
CA ARG A 449 24.57 -9.32 8.42
C ARG A 449 24.21 -10.44 7.46
N LEU A 450 23.17 -10.22 6.65
CA LEU A 450 22.73 -11.17 5.65
C LEU A 450 23.50 -10.97 4.36
N ASP A 451 24.09 -12.05 3.88
CA ASP A 451 24.68 -12.16 2.54
C ASP A 451 23.65 -12.71 1.54
N VAL A 452 24.00 -12.80 0.26
CA VAL A 452 23.22 -13.49 -0.78
C VAL A 452 22.98 -14.96 -0.39
N LEU A 453 22.06 -15.62 -1.10
CA LEU A 453 21.87 -17.05 -0.88
C LEU A 453 23.07 -17.81 -1.43
N ASP A 454 23.45 -18.89 -0.77
CA ASP A 454 24.40 -19.82 -1.35
C ASP A 454 23.82 -20.44 -2.65
N PRO A 455 24.65 -20.96 -3.56
CA PRO A 455 24.18 -21.53 -4.82
C PRO A 455 23.09 -22.59 -4.65
N ASP A 456 23.28 -23.51 -3.68
CA ASP A 456 22.32 -24.57 -3.39
C ASP A 456 20.98 -24.02 -2.87
N GLU A 457 21.03 -23.00 -2.01
CA GLU A 457 19.83 -22.33 -1.48
C GLU A 457 19.08 -21.56 -2.57
N SER A 458 19.80 -20.99 -3.53
CA SER A 458 19.23 -20.29 -4.68
C SER A 458 18.49 -21.24 -5.61
N ASP A 459 19.11 -22.38 -5.92
CA ASP A 459 18.51 -23.44 -6.73
C ASP A 459 17.31 -24.06 -6.01
N GLN A 460 17.38 -24.24 -4.69
CA GLN A 460 16.26 -24.69 -3.87
C GLN A 460 15.09 -23.70 -3.88
N LEU A 461 15.36 -22.39 -3.78
CA LEU A 461 14.32 -21.36 -3.87
C LEU A 461 13.65 -21.41 -5.25
N LEU A 462 14.44 -21.42 -6.33
CA LEU A 462 13.89 -21.49 -7.69
C LEU A 462 13.12 -22.80 -7.92
N ALA A 463 13.58 -23.93 -7.39
CA ALA A 463 12.88 -25.21 -7.50
C ALA A 463 11.57 -25.23 -6.70
N THR A 464 11.54 -24.60 -5.52
CA THR A 464 10.32 -24.45 -4.71
C THR A 464 9.28 -23.62 -5.46
N VAL A 465 9.72 -22.60 -6.19
CA VAL A 465 8.84 -21.75 -7.00
C VAL A 465 8.44 -22.47 -8.30
N LEU A 466 9.36 -23.00 -9.08
CA LEU A 466 9.07 -23.53 -10.42
C LEU A 466 8.52 -24.96 -10.43
N GLY A 467 8.68 -25.70 -9.33
CA GLY A 467 8.34 -27.11 -9.22
C GLY A 467 9.48 -28.03 -9.70
N ALA A 468 9.53 -29.24 -9.13
CA ALA A 468 10.61 -30.19 -9.34
C ALA A 468 10.75 -30.65 -10.81
N GLU A 469 9.65 -30.76 -11.56
CA GLU A 469 9.67 -31.22 -12.95
C GLU A 469 10.41 -30.24 -13.86
N ARG A 470 10.07 -28.94 -13.79
CA ARG A 470 10.66 -27.91 -14.64
C ARG A 470 12.11 -27.61 -14.25
N SER A 471 12.39 -27.55 -12.96
CA SER A 471 13.76 -27.39 -12.47
C SER A 471 14.64 -28.59 -12.81
N GLY A 472 14.10 -29.80 -12.74
CA GLY A 472 14.82 -31.03 -13.11
C GLY A 472 15.05 -31.19 -14.62
N ALA A 473 14.23 -30.56 -15.46
CA ALA A 473 14.38 -30.59 -16.91
C ALA A 473 15.58 -29.74 -17.41
N GLU A 474 15.93 -28.66 -16.71
CA GLU A 474 17.01 -27.74 -17.09
C GLU A 474 17.91 -27.35 -15.91
N PRO A 475 18.57 -28.30 -15.22
CA PRO A 475 19.30 -28.03 -13.97
C PRO A 475 20.48 -27.08 -14.15
N HIS A 476 21.23 -27.21 -15.26
CA HIS A 476 22.33 -26.29 -15.55
C HIS A 476 21.86 -24.86 -15.82
N GLU A 477 20.70 -24.68 -16.46
CA GLU A 477 20.16 -23.34 -16.73
C GLU A 477 19.52 -22.75 -15.47
N LEU A 478 19.03 -23.57 -14.54
CA LEU A 478 18.58 -23.12 -13.22
C LEU A 478 19.71 -22.43 -12.46
N SER A 479 20.88 -23.07 -12.36
CA SER A 479 22.04 -22.49 -11.68
C SER A 479 22.56 -21.25 -12.42
N ARG A 480 22.56 -21.25 -13.76
CA ARG A 480 22.90 -20.04 -14.55
C ARG A 480 21.91 -18.90 -14.33
N LEU A 481 20.64 -19.20 -14.14
CA LEU A 481 19.61 -18.22 -13.82
C LEU A 481 19.85 -17.63 -12.42
N ALA A 482 20.22 -18.47 -11.45
CA ALA A 482 20.59 -18.03 -10.10
C ALA A 482 21.79 -17.07 -10.12
N ILE A 483 22.84 -17.43 -10.87
CA ILE A 483 24.02 -16.58 -11.09
C ILE A 483 23.63 -15.26 -11.76
N ALA A 484 22.78 -15.29 -12.80
CA ALA A 484 22.32 -14.07 -13.48
C ALA A 484 21.55 -13.12 -12.54
N CYS A 485 20.85 -13.68 -11.54
CA CYS A 485 20.16 -12.95 -10.48
C CYS A 485 21.11 -12.51 -9.34
N GLY A 486 22.41 -12.79 -9.43
CA GLY A 486 23.39 -12.52 -8.38
C GLY A 486 23.07 -13.23 -7.06
N HIS A 487 22.32 -14.35 -7.10
CA HIS A 487 21.83 -15.04 -5.90
C HIS A 487 21.00 -14.17 -4.93
N LEU A 488 20.48 -13.03 -5.41
CA LEU A 488 19.66 -12.11 -4.61
C LEU A 488 18.21 -12.65 -4.50
N PRO A 489 17.68 -12.91 -3.29
CA PRO A 489 16.33 -13.47 -3.11
C PRO A 489 15.23 -12.71 -3.86
N LEU A 490 15.26 -11.37 -3.84
CA LEU A 490 14.30 -10.56 -4.58
C LEU A 490 14.34 -10.83 -6.09
N ALA A 491 15.54 -10.90 -6.68
CA ALA A 491 15.71 -11.18 -8.11
C ALA A 491 15.24 -12.59 -8.48
N LEU A 492 15.59 -13.59 -7.65
CA LEU A 492 15.17 -14.98 -7.82
C LEU A 492 13.63 -15.12 -7.77
N ARG A 493 12.98 -14.44 -6.82
CA ARG A 493 11.51 -14.43 -6.71
C ARG A 493 10.85 -13.77 -7.92
N ILE A 494 11.40 -12.65 -8.41
CA ILE A 494 10.87 -11.96 -9.59
C ILE A 494 10.93 -12.87 -10.82
N VAL A 495 12.08 -13.51 -11.09
CA VAL A 495 12.20 -14.37 -12.26
C VAL A 495 11.43 -15.67 -12.11
N GLY A 496 11.38 -16.24 -10.91
CA GLY A 496 10.56 -17.40 -10.58
C GLY A 496 9.08 -17.14 -10.83
N ALA A 497 8.55 -16.00 -10.37
CA ALA A 497 7.18 -15.57 -10.64
C ALA A 497 6.91 -15.36 -12.14
N ARG A 498 7.85 -14.75 -12.88
CA ARG A 498 7.72 -14.55 -14.34
C ARG A 498 7.65 -15.87 -15.11
N LEU A 499 8.42 -16.86 -14.68
CA LEU A 499 8.44 -18.20 -15.27
C LEU A 499 7.17 -18.99 -14.89
N GLN A 500 6.69 -18.89 -13.64
CA GLN A 500 5.42 -19.50 -13.23
C GLN A 500 4.24 -19.00 -14.07
N THR A 501 4.14 -17.69 -14.30
CA THR A 501 3.05 -17.10 -15.10
C THR A 501 3.20 -17.32 -16.61
N ARG A 502 4.29 -17.96 -17.05
CA ARG A 502 4.59 -18.23 -18.46
C ARG A 502 5.11 -19.66 -18.64
N PRO A 503 4.23 -20.68 -18.58
CA PRO A 503 4.63 -22.08 -18.57
C PRO A 503 5.35 -22.54 -19.86
N ARG A 504 5.16 -21.82 -20.99
CA ARG A 504 5.84 -22.12 -22.26
C ARG A 504 7.27 -21.59 -22.37
N LEU A 505 7.68 -20.65 -21.52
CA LEU A 505 9.05 -20.13 -21.53
C LEU A 505 9.98 -21.14 -20.85
N ARG A 506 11.13 -21.44 -21.44
CA ARG A 506 12.13 -22.29 -20.79
C ARG A 506 13.01 -21.48 -19.84
N ILE A 507 13.71 -22.17 -18.95
CA ILE A 507 14.68 -21.52 -18.05
C ILE A 507 15.82 -20.90 -18.88
N ALA A 508 16.30 -21.60 -19.90
CA ALA A 508 17.28 -21.08 -20.86
C ALA A 508 16.84 -19.76 -21.54
N ASP A 509 15.55 -19.63 -21.85
CA ASP A 509 15.01 -18.44 -22.50
C ASP A 509 15.03 -17.24 -21.52
N ALA A 510 14.74 -17.48 -20.23
CA ALA A 510 14.84 -16.46 -19.19
C ALA A 510 16.30 -16.04 -18.91
N VAL A 511 17.25 -16.97 -18.92
CA VAL A 511 18.69 -16.66 -18.81
C VAL A 511 19.15 -15.76 -19.96
N THR A 512 18.74 -16.10 -21.18
CA THR A 512 19.06 -15.29 -22.37
C THR A 512 18.43 -13.91 -22.29
N TRP A 513 17.16 -13.85 -21.89
CA TRP A 513 16.45 -12.60 -21.68
C TRP A 513 17.08 -11.74 -20.58
N LEU A 514 17.58 -12.29 -19.46
CA LEU A 514 18.22 -11.44 -18.46
C LEU A 514 19.54 -10.82 -18.95
N ARG A 515 20.22 -11.42 -19.93
CA ARG A 515 21.56 -10.98 -20.37
C ARG A 515 21.61 -9.55 -20.91
N ASP A 516 20.56 -9.08 -21.56
CA ASP A 516 20.58 -7.76 -22.23
C ASP A 516 20.54 -6.59 -21.23
N ASP A 517 19.62 -6.63 -20.26
CA ASP A 517 19.44 -5.57 -19.26
C ASP A 517 18.82 -6.15 -17.98
N ARG A 518 19.66 -6.71 -17.11
CA ARG A 518 19.23 -7.33 -15.85
C ARG A 518 18.44 -6.37 -14.97
N ILE A 519 18.86 -5.11 -14.89
CA ILE A 519 18.28 -4.13 -13.95
C ILE A 519 16.89 -3.71 -14.38
N ALA A 520 16.66 -3.48 -15.67
CA ALA A 520 15.33 -3.17 -16.18
C ALA A 520 14.41 -4.40 -16.18
N ARG A 521 14.97 -5.60 -16.44
CA ARG A 521 14.19 -6.84 -16.59
C ARG A 521 13.80 -7.48 -15.25
N LEU A 522 14.58 -7.31 -14.19
CA LEU A 522 14.26 -7.79 -12.84
C LEU A 522 13.24 -6.90 -12.11
N ALA A 523 12.04 -6.82 -12.69
CA ALA A 523 10.85 -6.20 -12.11
C ALA A 523 9.58 -6.96 -12.50
N LEU A 524 8.52 -6.86 -11.71
CA LEU A 524 7.16 -7.26 -12.08
C LEU A 524 6.32 -6.00 -12.36
N PRO A 525 5.76 -5.81 -13.57
CA PRO A 525 5.03 -4.59 -13.93
C PRO A 525 3.77 -4.35 -13.09
N ASP A 526 3.13 -5.42 -12.66
CA ASP A 526 1.90 -5.49 -11.87
C ASP A 526 2.13 -5.32 -10.37
N GLU A 527 3.37 -5.47 -9.88
CA GLU A 527 3.72 -5.34 -8.46
C GLU A 527 4.97 -4.45 -8.27
N PRO A 528 4.81 -3.12 -8.12
CA PRO A 528 5.92 -2.16 -8.06
C PRO A 528 6.92 -2.40 -6.92
N LEU A 529 6.50 -3.10 -5.84
CA LEU A 529 7.37 -3.48 -4.73
C LEU A 529 8.32 -4.63 -5.10
N LEU A 530 7.97 -5.46 -6.09
CA LEU A 530 8.80 -6.54 -6.63
C LEU A 530 9.61 -6.05 -7.83
N SER A 531 10.50 -5.09 -7.56
CA SER A 531 11.43 -4.53 -8.53
C SER A 531 12.80 -4.27 -7.89
N VAL A 532 13.84 -4.89 -8.46
CA VAL A 532 15.23 -4.69 -8.02
C VAL A 532 15.62 -3.21 -8.18
N ARG A 533 15.31 -2.62 -9.35
CA ARG A 533 15.58 -1.21 -9.63
C ARG A 533 14.91 -0.28 -8.61
N ASN A 534 13.63 -0.48 -8.31
CA ASN A 534 12.90 0.36 -7.35
C ASN A 534 13.41 0.15 -5.93
N SER A 535 13.81 -1.07 -5.56
CA SER A 535 14.42 -1.34 -4.27
C SER A 535 15.74 -0.59 -4.10
N PHE A 536 16.59 -0.59 -5.12
CA PHE A 536 17.87 0.14 -5.09
C PHE A 536 17.66 1.65 -5.13
N GLN A 537 16.74 2.13 -5.97
CA GLN A 537 16.40 3.55 -6.02
C GLN A 537 15.93 4.08 -4.65
N ARG A 538 15.11 3.31 -3.92
CA ARG A 538 14.68 3.67 -2.56
C ARG A 538 15.84 3.69 -1.57
N ALA A 539 16.78 2.74 -1.68
CA ALA A 539 17.98 2.74 -0.84
C ALA A 539 18.85 3.98 -1.10
N LEU A 540 19.09 4.32 -2.37
CA LEU A 540 19.88 5.51 -2.75
C LEU A 540 19.19 6.82 -2.37
N ALA A 541 17.86 6.91 -2.49
CA ALA A 541 17.11 8.12 -2.16
C ALA A 541 17.21 8.51 -0.67
N ARG A 542 17.66 7.58 0.18
CA ARG A 542 17.89 7.79 1.62
C ARG A 542 19.31 8.29 1.94
N LEU A 543 20.22 8.26 0.97
CA LEU A 543 21.60 8.71 1.15
C LEU A 543 21.72 10.22 0.98
N GLU A 544 22.77 10.78 1.56
CA GLU A 544 23.16 12.15 1.24
C GLU A 544 23.57 12.28 -0.24
N PRO A 545 23.36 13.45 -0.87
CA PRO A 545 23.64 13.63 -2.30
C PRO A 545 25.07 13.24 -2.70
N ALA A 546 26.07 13.60 -1.89
CA ALA A 546 27.47 13.27 -2.15
C ALA A 546 27.73 11.75 -2.14
N LEU A 547 27.07 11.03 -1.23
CA LEU A 547 27.21 9.58 -1.10
C LEU A 547 26.50 8.84 -2.25
N ALA A 548 25.33 9.33 -2.67
CA ALA A 548 24.62 8.81 -3.85
C ALA A 548 25.42 9.06 -5.15
N GLU A 549 26.11 10.19 -5.24
CA GLU A 549 27.02 10.49 -6.35
C GLU A 549 28.25 9.57 -6.33
N ALA A 550 28.90 9.39 -5.18
CA ALA A 550 30.01 8.47 -5.01
C ALA A 550 29.63 7.04 -5.44
N PHE A 551 28.48 6.54 -4.97
CA PHE A 551 27.92 5.26 -5.42
C PHE A 551 27.78 5.20 -6.95
N THR A 552 27.25 6.26 -7.57
CA THR A 552 27.05 6.30 -9.03
C THR A 552 28.40 6.27 -9.76
N ARG A 553 29.42 6.99 -9.27
CA ARG A 553 30.76 7.03 -9.85
C ARG A 553 31.50 5.68 -9.76
N LEU A 554 31.25 4.88 -8.72
CA LEU A 554 31.78 3.50 -8.63
C LEU A 554 31.30 2.61 -9.80
N GLY A 555 30.15 2.92 -10.41
CA GLY A 555 29.67 2.22 -11.59
C GLY A 555 30.56 2.34 -12.84
N ALA A 556 31.54 3.25 -12.82
CA ALA A 556 32.49 3.45 -13.92
C ALA A 556 33.68 2.48 -13.85
N ALA A 557 33.88 1.82 -12.71
CA ALA A 557 34.92 0.81 -12.55
C ALA A 557 34.69 -0.39 -13.48
N ALA A 558 35.79 -1.07 -13.84
CA ALA A 558 35.75 -2.24 -14.71
C ALA A 558 35.06 -3.45 -14.07
N ASP A 559 35.21 -3.58 -12.75
CA ASP A 559 34.69 -4.67 -11.94
C ASP A 559 34.08 -4.12 -10.63
N PRO A 560 33.29 -4.93 -9.89
CA PRO A 560 32.61 -4.48 -8.68
C PRO A 560 33.50 -4.53 -7.43
N VAL A 561 34.83 -4.59 -7.57
CA VAL A 561 35.79 -4.59 -6.47
C VAL A 561 36.69 -3.36 -6.58
N PHE A 562 36.86 -2.65 -5.47
CA PHE A 562 37.53 -1.36 -5.45
C PHE A 562 38.61 -1.33 -4.38
N THR A 563 39.67 -0.58 -4.67
CA THR A 563 40.59 -0.11 -3.62
C THR A 563 40.27 1.35 -3.28
N VAL A 564 40.74 1.81 -2.12
CA VAL A 564 40.63 3.24 -1.75
C VAL A 564 41.31 4.12 -2.81
N THR A 565 42.44 3.66 -3.37
CA THR A 565 43.21 4.42 -4.38
C THR A 565 42.41 4.59 -5.67
N ASP A 566 41.80 3.53 -6.17
CA ASP A 566 41.00 3.58 -7.40
C ASP A 566 39.73 4.42 -7.20
N SER A 567 39.09 4.27 -6.03
CA SER A 567 37.91 5.04 -5.66
C SER A 567 38.21 6.54 -5.55
N ALA A 568 39.36 6.92 -5.00
CA ALA A 568 39.80 8.31 -4.94
C ALA A 568 39.92 8.95 -6.33
N GLN A 569 40.41 8.19 -7.32
CA GLN A 569 40.47 8.64 -8.71
C GLN A 569 39.07 8.81 -9.31
N LEU A 570 38.17 7.84 -9.10
CA LEU A 570 36.78 7.91 -9.57
C LEU A 570 36.01 9.08 -8.94
N PHE A 571 36.24 9.35 -7.66
CA PHE A 571 35.59 10.44 -6.94
C PHE A 571 36.23 11.80 -7.21
N GLY A 572 37.44 11.85 -7.78
CA GLY A 572 38.21 13.09 -7.90
C GLY A 572 38.48 13.73 -6.53
N ALA A 573 38.73 12.91 -5.51
CA ALA A 573 38.85 13.32 -4.12
C ALA A 573 40.18 12.85 -3.50
N ALA A 574 40.55 13.45 -2.37
CA ALA A 574 41.70 12.98 -1.59
C ALA A 574 41.43 11.56 -1.04
N ARG A 575 42.51 10.78 -0.86
CA ARG A 575 42.43 9.39 -0.37
C ARG A 575 41.57 9.25 0.90
N ALA A 576 41.80 10.11 1.89
CA ALA A 576 41.05 10.07 3.15
C ALA A 576 39.55 10.31 2.97
N SER A 577 39.17 11.27 2.11
CA SER A 577 37.75 11.53 1.81
C SER A 577 37.10 10.39 1.01
N ALA A 578 37.87 9.71 0.17
CA ALA A 578 37.38 8.53 -0.55
C ALA A 578 37.16 7.34 0.39
N GLU A 579 38.07 7.13 1.33
CA GLU A 579 37.94 6.12 2.39
C GLU A 579 36.68 6.37 3.23
N GLU A 580 36.46 7.60 3.68
CA GLU A 580 35.27 7.98 4.45
C GLU A 580 33.95 7.76 3.66
N LEU A 581 33.93 8.05 2.36
CA LEU A 581 32.77 7.76 1.51
C LEU A 581 32.53 6.26 1.33
N LEU A 582 33.60 5.46 1.20
CA LEU A 582 33.50 4.01 1.09
C LEU A 582 32.96 3.41 2.40
N ASP A 583 33.49 3.85 3.55
CA ASP A 583 33.02 3.42 4.88
C ASP A 583 31.53 3.73 5.07
N GLN A 584 31.09 4.92 4.68
CA GLN A 584 29.67 5.29 4.74
C GLN A 584 28.78 4.43 3.81
N LEU A 585 29.30 4.01 2.65
CA LEU A 585 28.60 3.08 1.76
C LEU A 585 28.57 1.65 2.32
N VAL A 586 29.60 1.22 3.05
CA VAL A 586 29.61 -0.04 3.81
C VAL A 586 28.57 0.02 4.93
N ASP A 587 28.51 1.14 5.65
CA ASP A 587 27.49 1.38 6.69
C ASP A 587 26.06 1.39 6.14
N ALA A 588 25.89 1.78 4.88
CA ALA A 588 24.61 1.71 4.16
C ALA A 588 24.33 0.33 3.54
N ASN A 589 25.18 -0.68 3.79
CA ASN A 589 25.16 -2.02 3.17
C ASN A 589 25.04 -1.98 1.64
N LEU A 590 25.65 -0.98 1.00
CA LEU A 590 25.81 -0.93 -0.45
C LEU A 590 27.17 -1.47 -0.89
N LEU A 591 28.12 -1.54 0.04
CA LEU A 591 29.43 -2.15 -0.10
C LEU A 591 29.70 -3.16 1.02
N GLU A 592 30.65 -4.03 0.76
CA GLU A 592 31.25 -4.96 1.70
C GLU A 592 32.72 -4.63 1.84
N GLU A 593 33.22 -4.61 3.07
CA GLU A 593 34.62 -4.37 3.35
C GLU A 593 35.33 -5.72 3.54
N GLY A 594 36.48 -5.87 2.88
CA GLY A 594 37.43 -6.95 3.10
C GLY A 594 38.85 -6.40 3.26
N PRO A 595 39.86 -7.26 3.49
CA PRO A 595 41.24 -6.82 3.72
C PRO A 595 41.79 -5.95 2.57
N GLY A 596 41.78 -4.63 2.77
CA GLY A 596 42.26 -3.63 1.81
C GLY A 596 41.42 -3.45 0.54
N ARG A 597 40.18 -3.99 0.50
CA ARG A 597 39.30 -3.96 -0.68
C ARG A 597 37.85 -3.77 -0.27
N TYR A 598 37.08 -3.15 -1.15
CA TYR A 598 35.64 -2.99 -1.04
C TYR A 598 34.97 -3.72 -2.19
N ALA A 599 33.87 -4.42 -1.94
CA ALA A 599 33.09 -5.11 -2.96
C ALA A 599 31.67 -4.58 -3.01
N MET A 600 31.12 -4.43 -4.21
CA MET A 600 29.71 -4.12 -4.44
C MET A 600 29.02 -5.38 -4.98
N HIS A 601 27.78 -5.61 -4.57
CA HIS A 601 26.98 -6.66 -5.18
C HIS A 601 26.82 -6.41 -6.70
N GLU A 602 26.91 -7.45 -7.53
CA GLU A 602 26.94 -7.31 -8.99
C GLU A 602 25.73 -6.52 -9.53
N LEU A 603 24.51 -6.81 -9.04
CA LEU A 603 23.32 -6.05 -9.44
C LEU A 603 23.34 -4.59 -8.98
N LEU A 604 23.96 -4.27 -7.82
CA LEU A 604 24.14 -2.88 -7.39
C LEU A 604 25.14 -2.15 -8.30
N TRP A 605 26.22 -2.83 -8.70
CA TRP A 605 27.22 -2.28 -9.62
C TRP A 605 26.62 -2.03 -11.02
N LEU A 606 25.84 -2.97 -11.56
CA LEU A 606 25.11 -2.75 -12.81
C LEU A 606 24.11 -1.61 -12.70
N TYR A 607 23.45 -1.47 -11.55
CA TYR A 607 22.56 -0.35 -11.29
C TYR A 607 23.32 0.99 -11.26
N ALA A 608 24.44 1.08 -10.54
CA ALA A 608 25.31 2.25 -10.52
C ALA A 608 25.77 2.62 -11.94
N ARG A 609 26.22 1.61 -12.71
CA ARG A 609 26.65 1.78 -14.11
C ARG A 609 25.53 2.27 -15.02
N SER A 610 24.31 1.76 -14.85
CA SER A 610 23.15 2.21 -15.63
C SER A 610 22.81 3.69 -15.41
N ARG A 611 23.24 4.28 -14.28
CA ARG A 611 23.04 5.70 -13.96
C ARG A 611 24.10 6.63 -14.55
N LEU A 612 25.23 6.09 -15.03
CA LEU A 612 26.27 6.88 -15.71
C LEU A 612 25.93 7.19 -17.17
N VAL A 613 25.11 6.34 -17.78
CA VAL A 613 24.58 6.60 -19.12
C VAL A 613 23.53 7.70 -18.96
N PRO A 614 23.67 8.88 -19.60
CA PRO A 614 22.64 9.90 -19.56
C PRO A 614 21.34 9.27 -20.05
N ALA A 615 20.25 9.46 -19.30
CA ALA A 615 18.94 9.00 -19.72
C ALA A 615 18.68 9.55 -21.12
N VAL A 616 18.70 8.68 -22.13
CA VAL A 616 18.14 9.02 -23.43
C VAL A 616 16.68 9.30 -23.14
N ALA A 617 16.29 10.58 -23.20
CA ALA A 617 14.90 10.97 -23.15
C ALA A 617 14.17 10.07 -24.14
N GLU A 618 13.14 9.34 -23.67
CA GLU A 618 12.23 8.67 -24.58
C GLU A 618 11.84 9.68 -25.67
N PRO A 619 11.97 9.35 -26.96
CA PRO A 619 11.54 10.27 -27.99
C PRO A 619 10.05 10.45 -27.84
N VAL A 620 9.65 11.61 -27.31
CA VAL A 620 8.32 12.16 -27.49
C VAL A 620 8.15 12.22 -29.01
N GLY A 621 7.40 11.27 -29.56
CA GLY A 621 7.10 11.22 -30.98
C GLY A 621 6.58 12.57 -31.43
N PRO A 622 6.96 13.07 -32.62
CA PRO A 622 6.59 14.40 -33.05
C PRO A 622 5.06 14.51 -33.03
N ALA A 623 4.57 15.52 -32.30
CA ALA A 623 3.18 15.92 -32.32
C ALA A 623 2.76 16.15 -33.79
N LEU A 624 1.93 15.26 -34.32
CA LEU A 624 1.31 15.46 -35.62
C LEU A 624 0.53 16.78 -35.59
N PRO A 625 0.75 17.69 -36.56
CA PRO A 625 -0.01 18.92 -36.63
C PRO A 625 -1.48 18.58 -36.89
N ARG A 626 -2.36 19.05 -35.99
CA ARG A 626 -3.81 18.99 -36.15
C ARG A 626 -4.20 19.83 -37.36
N THR A 627 -4.34 19.20 -38.52
CA THR A 627 -5.03 19.79 -39.67
C THR A 627 -6.53 19.72 -39.41
N THR A 628 -7.13 20.91 -39.35
CA THR A 628 -8.55 21.17 -39.48
C THR A 628 -9.05 20.58 -40.80
N GLY A 629 -9.87 19.53 -40.71
CA GLY A 629 -10.43 18.84 -41.88
C GLY A 629 -11.87 18.43 -41.60
N THR A 630 -12.80 19.20 -42.16
CA THR A 630 -14.25 19.08 -42.13
C THR A 630 -14.74 17.66 -42.44
N THR A 631 -15.48 17.05 -41.52
CA THR A 631 -16.14 15.76 -41.71
C THR A 631 -17.32 15.91 -42.68
N ARG A 632 -17.26 15.25 -43.85
CA ARG A 632 -18.43 14.81 -44.60
C ARG A 632 -18.51 13.28 -44.53
N LEU A 633 -19.64 12.78 -44.04
CA LEU A 633 -20.07 11.39 -44.13
C LEU A 633 -20.00 10.88 -45.58
N VAL A 634 -19.53 9.64 -45.79
CA VAL A 634 -20.25 8.61 -46.59
C VAL A 634 -19.82 7.20 -46.11
N ASP A 635 -20.83 6.35 -46.00
CA ASP A 635 -20.88 4.91 -45.72
C ASP A 635 -19.74 4.01 -46.24
N VAL A 636 -19.39 3.04 -45.39
CA VAL A 636 -18.66 1.81 -45.76
C VAL A 636 -19.68 0.71 -46.02
N ASN A 637 -19.79 0.26 -47.27
CA ASN A 637 -20.37 -1.04 -47.57
C ASN A 637 -19.76 -1.63 -48.85
N ARG A 638 -18.79 -2.55 -48.73
CA ARG A 638 -18.81 -3.88 -49.40
C ARG A 638 -17.51 -4.68 -49.22
N LYS A 639 -17.76 -5.99 -49.11
CA LYS A 639 -16.89 -7.17 -48.97
C LYS A 639 -15.79 -7.36 -50.04
N PRO A 640 -14.84 -8.29 -49.79
CA PRO A 640 -13.62 -8.47 -50.57
C PRO A 640 -13.80 -9.43 -51.76
N SER A 641 -12.96 -9.30 -52.78
CA SER A 641 -12.75 -10.34 -53.79
C SER A 641 -11.28 -10.39 -54.21
N ALA A 642 -10.72 -11.58 -54.15
CA ALA A 642 -9.41 -11.96 -54.63
C ALA A 642 -9.33 -11.96 -56.17
N ALA A 643 -8.14 -11.70 -56.72
CA ALA A 643 -7.66 -12.37 -57.94
C ALA A 643 -6.13 -12.20 -58.09
N ARG A 644 -5.49 -13.31 -58.42
CA ARG A 644 -4.10 -13.49 -58.86
C ARG A 644 -3.83 -12.71 -60.15
N THR A 645 -2.57 -12.42 -60.48
CA THR A 645 -1.80 -13.08 -61.57
C THR A 645 -0.41 -12.45 -61.72
N ALA A 646 0.58 -13.30 -62.03
CA ALA A 646 1.99 -13.03 -62.22
C ALA A 646 2.32 -12.21 -63.48
N GLY A 647 3.50 -11.57 -63.48
CA GLY A 647 4.13 -11.02 -64.69
C GLY A 647 5.61 -10.71 -64.45
N ARG A 648 6.49 -11.57 -64.99
CA ARG A 648 7.94 -11.35 -65.12
C ARG A 648 8.22 -10.19 -66.07
N GLY A 649 9.22 -9.36 -65.76
CA GLY A 649 9.81 -8.40 -66.69
C GLY A 649 11.16 -7.92 -66.16
N MET A 650 12.24 -8.45 -66.73
CA MET A 650 13.63 -8.08 -66.50
C MET A 650 13.99 -6.90 -67.41
N VAL A 651 14.81 -5.95 -66.93
CA VAL A 651 16.01 -5.36 -67.59
C VAL A 651 16.39 -3.97 -67.04
N ALA A 652 17.70 -3.83 -66.79
CA ALA A 652 18.58 -2.64 -66.76
C ALA A 652 18.70 -1.74 -65.50
N ILE A 653 19.88 -1.85 -64.88
CA ILE A 653 20.58 -0.88 -64.02
C ILE A 653 21.32 0.12 -64.94
N PRO A 654 21.52 1.40 -64.57
CA PRO A 654 22.79 1.78 -63.92
C PRO A 654 22.69 2.94 -62.89
N GLY A 655 23.61 2.94 -61.91
CA GLY A 655 24.20 4.18 -61.36
C GLY A 655 24.00 4.45 -59.86
N GLU A 656 24.91 3.94 -59.04
CA GLU A 656 25.30 4.59 -57.77
C GLU A 656 26.12 5.86 -58.06
N PRO A 657 26.25 6.77 -57.07
CA PRO A 657 27.54 6.79 -56.39
C PRO A 657 27.44 6.88 -54.86
N ALA A 658 28.38 6.18 -54.22
CA ALA A 658 28.77 6.32 -52.82
C ALA A 658 29.64 7.58 -52.60
N VAL A 659 29.44 8.26 -51.46
CA VAL A 659 30.35 9.26 -50.85
C VAL A 659 30.21 9.09 -49.33
N SER A 660 31.03 8.27 -48.68
CA SER A 660 32.34 8.53 -48.09
C SER A 660 32.32 9.40 -46.82
N LEU A 661 32.57 8.70 -45.71
CA LEU A 661 32.91 9.20 -44.38
C LEU A 661 34.22 10.01 -44.42
N ARG A 662 34.22 11.20 -43.82
CA ARG A 662 35.45 11.92 -43.44
C ARG A 662 35.62 11.85 -41.92
N VAL A 663 36.64 11.10 -41.51
CA VAL A 663 37.34 11.25 -40.24
C VAL A 663 38.23 12.49 -40.37
N VAL A 664 38.14 13.40 -39.40
CA VAL A 664 39.16 14.44 -39.18
C VAL A 664 39.59 14.32 -37.73
N ASN A 665 40.89 14.10 -37.53
CA ASN A 665 41.57 14.16 -36.26
C ASN A 665 42.79 15.09 -36.42
N ALA A 666 43.18 15.70 -35.31
CA ALA A 666 44.32 16.62 -35.06
C ALA A 666 44.08 18.13 -35.27
N ALA A 667 43.80 18.83 -34.17
CA ALA A 667 44.78 19.68 -33.49
C ALA A 667 44.49 19.69 -31.98
#